data_AF-A0A917EQF3-F1
#
_entry.id   AF-A0A917EQF3-F1
#
_cell.length_a   1.000
_cell.length_b   1.000
_cell.length_c   1.000
_cell.angle_alpha   90.00
_cell.angle_beta   90.00
_cell.angle_gamma   90.00
#
_symmetry.space_group_name_H-M   'P 1'
#
loop_
_entity.id
_entity.type
_entity.pdbx_description
1 polymer ?
#
loop_
_entity_poly.entity_id
_entity_poly.type
_entity_poly.pdbx_seq_one_letter_code
_entity_poly.pdbx_strand_id
1 'polypeptide(L)'
;MPVARKAVRLAERRTVAAAVNAVSRVPALGDLPSGEAFLAKQASAGSRRFMPQAEVRMKQTKRPSTGRLPLLIMQHAASGEVALADAADHQGSAHPNFLERVATRIADEGDLQTAVRLRRRALELDPENPARRLALANTLAAVTERGVVHDWIVGLANGPVAANGEEILDLLKQAYELAPGNPYVLHEYGTALIGAGQVHEGVPLLEIAVLKQPGESWFMELADIYRRPDVAQFEKAMTFYERVFEKDPKNTKALSGIINAGTRGPMDWARIWRSVRKLETRKKTKATPYENEDVRAQLDQLLWTQENPTEEQVETLVAGLKREANMDSMLHPMALNLVITRLQFARFFSAGFALREAAAKERTRTLRKSAITTAHQLRSLMKAHAYLDDGETAASLADPRFWDSPDQMERLQIEKLQADAELMSGRPEAYIEYSRKARRRTPLTADDTMEKLIKGRRVALVGPAETGDRLGNIIDEYDVVVRPRYQPDFIAENRDAQGSRTDITYYSGQDLTSLFETISGAAEAGDIKVVNARPFSHAAHAHRNLEWLRFYRQDFSLCFHGGSLGIQRMAYDLLQFQPEEICVFNSDLYTGNSMFTTGWREGNTFGPYSHINDIVVSHDVKSEFRFMKALMGTGIVTAQGRAAEVLEQTPEEYVRAVEDAGVLC
;
A
#
# COMPACT_ATOMS: atom_id res chain seq x y z
N MET A 1 40.28 -29.81 26.96
CA MET A 1 39.19 -29.76 25.94
C MET A 1 39.57 -29.25 24.53
N PRO A 2 40.53 -28.33 24.31
CA PRO A 2 40.86 -27.85 22.95
C PRO A 2 41.55 -28.89 22.05
N VAL A 3 42.37 -29.78 22.62
CA VAL A 3 43.16 -30.78 21.89
C VAL A 3 42.28 -31.91 21.32
N ALA A 4 41.28 -32.37 22.09
CA ALA A 4 40.30 -33.35 21.62
C ALA A 4 39.44 -32.82 20.46
N ARG A 5 39.05 -31.53 20.50
CA ARG A 5 38.35 -30.88 19.38
C ARG A 5 39.22 -30.75 18.12
N LYS A 6 40.54 -30.58 18.30
CA LYS A 6 41.50 -30.50 17.18
C LYS A 6 41.75 -31.88 16.54
N ALA A 7 41.83 -32.94 17.35
CA ALA A 7 41.97 -34.32 16.87
C ALA A 7 40.71 -34.83 16.15
N VAL A 8 39.50 -34.55 16.67
CA VAL A 8 38.23 -34.89 16.01
C VAL A 8 38.09 -34.16 14.67
N ARG A 9 38.44 -32.86 14.61
CA ARG A 9 38.45 -32.10 13.35
C ARG A 9 39.48 -32.63 12.34
N LEU A 10 40.62 -33.14 12.79
CA LEU A 10 41.66 -33.70 11.92
C LEU A 10 41.26 -35.08 11.39
N ALA A 11 40.61 -35.90 12.22
CA ALA A 11 40.04 -37.18 11.83
C ALA A 11 38.92 -36.98 10.79
N GLU A 12 37.95 -36.10 11.05
CA GLU A 12 36.88 -35.74 10.10
C GLU A 12 37.44 -35.21 8.77
N ARG A 13 38.50 -34.39 8.80
CA ARG A 13 39.17 -33.93 7.57
C ARG A 13 39.81 -35.06 6.78
N ARG A 14 40.39 -36.07 7.43
CA ARG A 14 40.97 -37.25 6.77
C ARG A 14 39.89 -38.17 6.20
N THR A 15 38.79 -38.43 6.91
CA THR A 15 37.67 -39.24 6.38
C THR A 15 36.96 -38.54 5.24
N VAL A 16 36.79 -37.22 5.31
CA VAL A 16 36.17 -36.44 4.23
C VAL A 16 37.09 -36.36 3.02
N ALA A 17 38.40 -36.11 3.20
CA ALA A 17 39.35 -36.13 2.08
C ALA A 17 39.51 -37.53 1.46
N ALA A 18 39.36 -38.60 2.25
CA ALA A 18 39.36 -39.98 1.77
C ALA A 18 38.05 -40.33 1.03
N ALA A 19 36.89 -39.88 1.52
CA ALA A 19 35.60 -40.07 0.86
C ALA A 19 35.51 -39.25 -0.44
N VAL A 20 35.98 -38.01 -0.44
CA VAL A 20 36.07 -37.18 -1.66
C VAL A 20 37.08 -37.78 -2.64
N ASN A 21 38.27 -38.21 -2.19
CA ASN A 21 39.21 -38.93 -3.06
C ASN A 21 38.67 -40.29 -3.53
N ALA A 22 37.84 -40.98 -2.76
CA ALA A 22 37.23 -42.24 -3.18
C ALA A 22 36.11 -42.01 -4.20
N VAL A 23 35.30 -40.95 -4.02
CA VAL A 23 34.25 -40.57 -4.98
C VAL A 23 34.85 -39.98 -6.26
N SER A 24 35.93 -39.18 -6.17
CA SER A 24 36.58 -38.57 -7.34
C SER A 24 37.54 -39.50 -8.10
N ARG A 25 37.92 -40.65 -7.52
CA ARG A 25 38.79 -41.67 -8.15
C ARG A 25 38.02 -42.88 -8.70
N VAL A 26 36.69 -42.88 -8.67
CA VAL A 26 35.89 -43.90 -9.37
C VAL A 26 35.11 -43.22 -10.49
N PRO A 27 35.70 -43.07 -11.68
CA PRO A 27 35.00 -42.54 -12.86
C PRO A 27 33.81 -43.39 -13.33
N ALA A 28 33.51 -44.52 -12.67
CA ALA A 28 32.54 -45.52 -13.12
C ALA A 28 31.32 -45.73 -12.20
N LEU A 29 31.25 -45.09 -11.02
CA LEU A 29 30.09 -45.25 -10.12
C LEU A 29 28.97 -44.25 -10.42
N GLY A 30 29.29 -43.08 -10.99
CA GLY A 30 28.27 -42.12 -11.43
C GLY A 30 27.47 -42.60 -12.64
N ASP A 31 28.07 -43.42 -13.50
CA ASP A 31 27.48 -43.86 -14.77
C ASP A 31 26.70 -45.19 -14.66
N LEU A 32 26.64 -45.79 -13.47
CA LEU A 32 25.90 -47.02 -13.22
C LEU A 32 24.68 -46.70 -12.34
N PRO A 33 23.45 -47.13 -12.71
CA PRO A 33 22.23 -46.91 -11.92
C PRO A 33 22.35 -47.34 -10.44
N SER A 34 23.20 -48.31 -10.14
CA SER A 34 23.49 -48.78 -8.78
C SER A 34 24.36 -47.84 -7.93
N GLY A 35 25.19 -47.00 -8.56
CA GLY A 35 26.05 -46.07 -7.85
C GLY A 35 25.32 -44.78 -7.45
N GLU A 36 24.44 -44.26 -8.31
CA GLU A 36 23.55 -43.15 -7.95
C GLU A 36 22.62 -43.53 -6.80
N ALA A 37 22.04 -44.74 -6.84
CA ALA A 37 21.27 -45.33 -5.75
C ALA A 37 22.01 -45.32 -4.41
N PHE A 38 23.28 -45.75 -4.44
CA PHE A 38 24.12 -45.78 -3.26
C PHE A 38 24.42 -44.37 -2.73
N LEU A 39 24.79 -43.44 -3.61
CA LEU A 39 25.06 -42.05 -3.23
C LEU A 39 23.82 -41.35 -2.68
N ALA A 40 22.65 -41.56 -3.30
CA ALA A 40 21.36 -41.06 -2.85
C ALA A 40 21.02 -41.54 -1.44
N LYS A 41 21.19 -42.85 -1.17
CA LYS A 41 20.99 -43.44 0.15
C LYS A 41 21.95 -42.87 1.21
N GLN A 42 23.22 -42.67 0.87
CA GLN A 42 24.21 -42.08 1.80
C GLN A 42 23.94 -40.59 2.06
N ALA A 43 23.57 -39.82 1.04
CA ALA A 43 23.21 -38.41 1.17
C ALA A 43 21.95 -38.23 2.02
N SER A 44 20.95 -39.10 1.82
CA SER A 44 19.73 -39.17 2.62
C SER A 44 20.04 -39.48 4.09
N ALA A 45 20.82 -40.54 4.37
CA ALA A 45 21.21 -40.91 5.72
C ALA A 45 22.02 -39.82 6.44
N GLY A 46 22.97 -39.20 5.74
CA GLY A 46 23.79 -38.11 6.30
C GLY A 46 23.03 -36.81 6.54
N SER A 47 21.86 -36.63 5.91
CA SER A 47 20.99 -35.45 6.08
C SER A 47 19.96 -35.61 7.19
N ARG A 48 19.92 -36.74 7.92
CA ARG A 48 19.01 -36.90 9.08
C ARG A 48 19.19 -35.83 10.15
N ARG A 49 20.41 -35.32 10.32
CA ARG A 49 20.72 -34.22 11.26
C ARG A 49 20.51 -32.82 10.68
N PHE A 50 20.14 -32.70 9.40
CA PHE A 50 19.76 -31.42 8.83
C PHE A 50 18.44 -30.97 9.45
N MET A 51 18.41 -29.72 9.87
CA MET A 51 17.18 -29.04 10.30
C MET A 51 16.84 -27.98 9.26
N PRO A 52 15.64 -28.02 8.66
CA PRO A 52 15.14 -26.96 7.79
C PRO A 52 15.17 -25.61 8.51
N GLN A 53 15.32 -24.51 7.76
CA GLN A 53 15.39 -23.18 8.36
C GLN A 53 14.12 -22.82 9.14
N ALA A 54 12.95 -23.24 8.65
CA ALA A 54 11.68 -23.14 9.37
C ALA A 54 11.76 -23.84 10.74
N GLU A 55 12.31 -25.06 10.79
CA GLU A 55 12.45 -25.82 12.04
C GLU A 55 13.46 -25.18 13.00
N VAL A 56 14.58 -24.65 12.48
CA VAL A 56 15.58 -23.90 13.26
C VAL A 56 14.95 -22.66 13.89
N ARG A 57 14.15 -21.90 13.11
CA ARG A 57 13.39 -20.74 13.59
C ARG A 57 12.40 -21.15 14.66
N MET A 58 11.57 -22.16 14.37
CA MET A 58 10.55 -22.67 15.29
C MET A 58 11.12 -23.16 16.63
N LYS A 59 12.25 -23.86 16.62
CA LYS A 59 12.88 -24.40 17.84
C LYS A 59 13.80 -23.39 18.55
N GLN A 60 14.05 -22.23 17.95
CA GLN A 60 14.98 -21.20 18.47
C GLN A 60 16.39 -21.76 18.79
N THR A 61 16.82 -22.79 18.07
CA THR A 61 18.12 -23.45 18.30
C THR A 61 19.17 -22.95 17.32
N LYS A 62 20.45 -23.07 17.69
CA LYS A 62 21.53 -22.89 16.72
C LYS A 62 21.47 -24.03 15.70
N ARG A 63 21.59 -23.70 14.41
CA ARG A 63 21.62 -24.69 13.33
C ARG A 63 22.73 -25.71 13.64
N PRO A 64 22.42 -27.01 13.78
CA PRO A 64 23.44 -28.02 14.01
C PRO A 64 24.43 -28.00 12.84
N SER A 65 25.72 -28.17 13.11
CA SER A 65 26.72 -28.26 12.05
C SER A 65 26.38 -29.45 11.17
N THR A 66 25.94 -29.18 9.95
CA THR A 66 25.73 -30.24 8.97
C THR A 66 27.09 -30.88 8.67
N GLY A 67 27.13 -32.22 8.65
CA GLY A 67 28.34 -32.92 8.24
C GLY A 67 28.76 -32.44 6.85
N ARG A 68 30.05 -32.18 6.63
CA ARG A 68 30.59 -31.77 5.32
C ARG A 68 30.35 -32.83 4.24
N LEU A 69 30.25 -34.10 4.63
CA LEU A 69 30.18 -35.23 3.71
C LEU A 69 28.94 -35.20 2.81
N PRO A 70 27.70 -35.06 3.31
CA PRO A 70 26.52 -34.83 2.46
C PRO A 70 26.66 -33.65 1.50
N LEU A 71 27.24 -32.53 1.93
CA LEU A 71 27.45 -31.35 1.07
C LEU A 71 28.39 -31.67 -0.09
N LEU A 72 29.47 -32.41 0.20
CA LEU A 72 30.45 -32.80 -0.81
C LEU A 72 29.89 -33.86 -1.77
N ILE A 73 29.11 -34.83 -1.28
CA ILE A 73 28.43 -35.80 -2.15
C ILE A 73 27.50 -35.08 -3.13
N MET A 74 26.73 -34.11 -2.64
CA MET A 74 25.80 -33.34 -3.45
C MET A 74 26.51 -32.44 -4.47
N GLN A 75 27.62 -31.79 -4.07
CA GLN A 75 28.44 -30.93 -4.96
C GLN A 75 29.18 -31.70 -6.07
N HIS A 76 29.38 -33.00 -5.89
CA HIS A 76 30.16 -33.83 -6.82
C HIS A 76 29.32 -34.91 -7.52
N ALA A 77 28.00 -34.93 -7.33
CA ALA A 77 27.11 -35.82 -8.05
C ALA A 77 26.98 -35.37 -9.51
N ALA A 78 27.32 -36.26 -10.45
CA ALA A 78 27.32 -35.96 -11.89
C ALA A 78 25.93 -35.56 -12.40
N SER A 79 24.86 -36.11 -11.81
CA SER A 79 23.46 -35.85 -12.18
C SER A 79 22.80 -34.72 -11.39
N GLY A 80 23.49 -34.12 -10.42
CA GLY A 80 22.99 -33.00 -9.59
C GLY A 80 22.13 -33.41 -8.39
N GLU A 81 21.82 -32.43 -7.53
CA GLU A 81 21.17 -32.67 -6.23
C GLU A 81 19.71 -33.12 -6.35
N VAL A 82 19.00 -32.65 -7.38
CA VAL A 82 17.61 -33.03 -7.67
C VAL A 82 17.53 -34.48 -8.14
N ALA A 83 18.43 -34.92 -9.02
CA ALA A 83 18.46 -36.31 -9.47
C ALA A 83 18.75 -37.27 -8.32
N LEU A 84 19.65 -36.90 -7.39
CA LEU A 84 19.88 -37.67 -6.16
C LEU A 84 18.64 -37.73 -5.26
N ALA A 85 17.87 -36.64 -5.16
CA ALA A 85 16.61 -36.62 -4.41
C ALA A 85 15.57 -37.56 -5.05
N ASP A 86 15.39 -37.47 -6.36
CA ASP A 86 14.46 -38.29 -7.13
C ASP A 86 14.86 -39.78 -7.09
N ALA A 87 16.15 -40.09 -7.19
CA ALA A 87 16.67 -41.45 -7.04
C ALA A 87 16.44 -42.00 -5.63
N ALA A 88 16.66 -41.19 -4.59
CA ALA A 88 16.39 -41.59 -3.21
C ALA A 88 14.90 -41.90 -3.00
N ASP A 89 14.01 -41.08 -3.57
CA ASP A 89 12.57 -41.21 -3.44
C ASP A 89 12.02 -42.42 -4.20
N HIS A 90 12.47 -42.62 -5.45
CA HIS A 90 12.11 -43.79 -6.26
C HIS A 90 12.48 -45.11 -5.57
N GLN A 91 13.55 -45.11 -4.77
CA GLN A 91 14.02 -46.27 -4.01
C GLN A 91 13.36 -46.42 -2.63
N GLY A 92 12.41 -45.55 -2.27
CA GLY A 92 11.79 -45.52 -0.94
C GLY A 92 12.78 -45.21 0.18
N SER A 93 13.91 -44.58 -0.14
CA SER A 93 14.99 -44.26 0.80
C SER A 93 15.15 -42.76 1.08
N ALA A 94 14.32 -41.93 0.45
CA ALA A 94 14.27 -40.49 0.70
C ALA A 94 13.91 -40.22 2.17
N HIS A 95 14.72 -39.39 2.81
CA HIS A 95 14.44 -38.86 4.14
C HIS A 95 13.87 -37.45 3.98
N PRO A 96 12.83 -37.06 4.74
CA PRO A 96 12.19 -35.76 4.55
C PRO A 96 13.15 -34.57 4.79
N ASN A 97 14.12 -34.68 5.71
CA ASN A 97 15.16 -33.65 5.90
C ASN A 97 16.13 -33.52 4.71
N PHE A 98 16.33 -34.60 3.94
CA PHE A 98 17.16 -34.56 2.73
C PHE A 98 16.42 -33.80 1.63
N LEU A 99 15.14 -34.14 1.41
CA LEU A 99 14.29 -33.45 0.44
C LEU A 99 14.15 -31.95 0.76
N GLU A 100 13.91 -31.58 2.03
CA GLU A 100 13.84 -30.19 2.46
C GLU A 100 15.13 -29.40 2.21
N ARG A 101 16.27 -30.05 2.40
CA ARG A 101 17.57 -29.44 2.17
C ARG A 101 17.78 -29.13 0.69
N VAL A 102 17.49 -30.10 -0.18
CA VAL A 102 17.56 -29.91 -1.64
C VAL A 102 16.58 -28.81 -2.03
N ALA A 103 15.33 -28.88 -1.56
CA ALA A 103 14.31 -27.87 -1.84
C ALA A 103 14.71 -26.44 -1.43
N THR A 104 15.40 -26.27 -0.29
CA THR A 104 15.90 -24.94 0.12
C THR A 104 16.92 -24.39 -0.87
N ARG A 105 17.91 -25.19 -1.27
CA ARG A 105 18.92 -24.74 -2.24
C ARG A 105 18.30 -24.45 -3.59
N ILE A 106 17.44 -25.34 -4.08
CA ILE A 106 16.78 -25.18 -5.38
C ILE A 106 15.89 -23.93 -5.40
N ALA A 107 15.23 -23.60 -4.28
CA ALA A 107 14.52 -22.34 -4.13
C ALA A 107 15.47 -21.12 -4.11
N ASP A 108 16.62 -21.21 -3.45
CA ASP A 108 17.65 -20.14 -3.46
C ASP A 108 18.23 -19.92 -4.88
N GLU A 109 18.21 -20.95 -5.73
CA GLU A 109 18.59 -20.89 -7.15
C GLU A 109 17.45 -20.40 -8.07
N GLY A 110 16.24 -20.21 -7.53
CA GLY A 110 15.08 -19.67 -8.23
C GLY A 110 14.13 -20.70 -8.84
N ASP A 111 14.42 -21.99 -8.77
CA ASP A 111 13.51 -23.05 -9.26
C ASP A 111 12.48 -23.42 -8.18
N LEU A 112 11.51 -22.52 -8.02
CA LEU A 112 10.48 -22.65 -7.00
C LEU A 112 9.55 -23.85 -7.23
N GLN A 113 9.31 -24.24 -8.48
CA GLN A 113 8.41 -25.36 -8.81
C GLN A 113 9.00 -26.70 -8.37
N THR A 114 10.29 -26.93 -8.65
CA THR A 114 10.98 -28.13 -8.15
C THR A 114 11.05 -28.13 -6.63
N ALA A 115 11.27 -26.96 -6.01
CA ALA A 115 11.25 -26.83 -4.56
C ALA A 115 9.86 -27.17 -3.96
N VAL A 116 8.75 -26.72 -4.55
CA VAL A 116 7.38 -27.10 -4.15
C VAL A 116 7.20 -28.62 -4.21
N ARG A 117 7.57 -29.26 -5.34
CA ARG A 117 7.46 -30.72 -5.51
C ARG A 117 8.19 -31.47 -4.40
N LEU A 118 9.44 -31.10 -4.13
CA LEU A 118 10.27 -31.73 -3.10
C LEU A 118 9.71 -31.51 -1.69
N ARG A 119 9.16 -30.33 -1.37
CA ARG A 119 8.55 -30.05 -0.07
C ARG A 119 7.21 -30.76 0.13
N ARG A 120 6.38 -30.88 -0.91
CA ARG A 120 5.16 -31.72 -0.86
C ARG A 120 5.53 -33.16 -0.52
N ARG A 121 6.53 -33.71 -1.20
CA ARG A 121 7.02 -35.06 -0.90
C ARG A 121 7.61 -35.19 0.50
N ALA A 122 8.36 -34.19 0.97
CA ALA A 122 8.88 -34.18 2.33
C ALA A 122 7.77 -34.13 3.40
N LEU A 123 6.66 -33.44 3.10
CA LEU A 123 5.48 -33.38 3.96
C LEU A 123 4.70 -34.71 3.97
N GLU A 124 4.56 -35.38 2.82
CA GLU A 124 3.97 -36.72 2.74
C GLU A 124 4.70 -37.75 3.61
N LEU A 125 6.04 -37.66 3.67
CA LEU A 125 6.88 -38.57 4.46
C LEU A 125 6.86 -38.27 5.98
N ASP A 126 6.45 -37.08 6.38
CA ASP A 126 6.37 -36.67 7.80
C ASP A 126 5.26 -35.61 7.97
N PRO A 127 3.98 -36.06 7.92
CA PRO A 127 2.81 -35.19 7.90
C PRO A 127 2.51 -34.57 9.26
N GLU A 128 3.21 -34.88 10.34
CA GLU A 128 2.99 -34.26 11.66
C GLU A 128 3.97 -33.12 11.93
N ASN A 129 4.79 -32.74 10.93
CA ASN A 129 5.81 -31.71 11.10
C ASN A 129 5.29 -30.32 10.67
N PRO A 130 5.02 -29.40 11.60
CA PRO A 130 4.54 -28.05 11.29
C PRO A 130 5.56 -27.22 10.52
N ALA A 131 6.86 -27.46 10.69
CA ALA A 131 7.90 -26.69 10.00
C ALA A 131 7.93 -26.96 8.49
N ARG A 132 7.53 -28.16 8.05
CA ARG A 132 7.44 -28.49 6.61
C ARG A 132 6.23 -27.88 5.95
N ARG A 133 5.09 -27.85 6.65
CA ARG A 133 3.91 -27.08 6.19
C ARG A 133 4.24 -25.61 6.02
N LEU A 134 4.88 -25.02 7.03
CA LEU A 134 5.34 -23.63 6.98
C LEU A 134 6.29 -23.39 5.81
N ALA A 135 7.27 -24.28 5.61
CA ALA A 135 8.19 -24.17 4.49
C ALA A 135 7.46 -24.30 3.14
N LEU A 136 6.54 -25.26 2.98
CA LEU A 136 5.77 -25.42 1.75
C LEU A 136 4.92 -24.17 1.47
N ALA A 137 4.17 -23.68 2.46
CA ALA A 137 3.36 -22.46 2.35
C ALA A 137 4.20 -21.26 1.91
N ASN A 138 5.36 -21.04 2.55
CA ASN A 138 6.24 -19.91 2.20
C ASN A 138 6.83 -20.02 0.78
N THR A 139 7.10 -21.23 0.28
CA THR A 139 7.54 -21.39 -1.11
C THR A 139 6.39 -21.29 -2.09
N LEU A 140 5.19 -21.78 -1.77
CA LEU A 140 3.99 -21.56 -2.58
C LEU A 140 3.67 -20.07 -2.71
N ALA A 141 3.85 -19.28 -1.64
CA ALA A 141 3.69 -17.83 -1.67
C ALA A 141 4.73 -17.12 -2.57
N ALA A 142 5.93 -17.69 -2.71
CA ALA A 142 6.97 -17.19 -3.59
C ALA A 142 6.75 -17.60 -5.06
N VAL A 143 6.01 -18.68 -5.32
CA VAL A 143 5.59 -19.06 -6.67
C VAL A 143 4.57 -18.03 -7.14
N THR A 144 5.01 -17.21 -8.09
CA THR A 144 4.16 -16.18 -8.68
C THR A 144 3.60 -16.63 -10.02
N GLU A 145 2.34 -16.28 -10.25
CA GLU A 145 1.70 -16.32 -11.56
C GLU A 145 1.34 -14.90 -11.99
N ARG A 146 0.84 -14.74 -13.23
CA ARG A 146 0.34 -13.44 -13.68
C ARG A 146 -1.11 -13.27 -13.23
N GLY A 147 -1.36 -12.22 -12.46
CA GLY A 147 -2.69 -11.80 -12.06
C GLY A 147 -2.76 -10.29 -11.90
N VAL A 148 -3.85 -9.79 -11.33
CA VAL A 148 -4.05 -8.35 -11.14
C VAL A 148 -3.34 -7.90 -9.85
N VAL A 149 -2.41 -6.95 -9.98
CA VAL A 149 -1.71 -6.29 -8.87
C VAL A 149 -2.07 -4.80 -8.82
N HIS A 150 -1.90 -4.19 -7.65
CA HIS A 150 -2.06 -2.75 -7.47
C HIS A 150 -0.70 -2.05 -7.49
N ASP A 151 -0.43 -1.28 -8.55
CA ASP A 151 0.71 -0.37 -8.67
C ASP A 151 0.30 1.07 -8.32
N TRP A 152 1.17 1.80 -7.62
CA TRP A 152 0.86 3.13 -7.09
C TRP A 152 0.81 4.26 -8.14
N ILE A 153 1.13 3.98 -9.40
CA ILE A 153 1.07 4.92 -10.53
C ILE A 153 0.06 4.43 -11.56
N VAL A 154 0.19 3.19 -12.03
CA VAL A 154 -0.68 2.66 -13.10
C VAL A 154 -1.99 2.07 -12.58
N GLY A 155 -2.12 1.88 -11.26
CA GLY A 155 -3.29 1.28 -10.64
C GLY A 155 -3.32 -0.25 -10.78
N LEU A 156 -4.50 -0.81 -11.01
CA LEU A 156 -4.72 -2.24 -11.25
C LEU A 156 -4.18 -2.65 -12.63
N ALA A 157 -3.13 -3.47 -12.61
CA ALA A 157 -2.41 -3.94 -13.80
C ALA A 157 -2.03 -5.41 -13.66
N ASN A 158 -1.77 -6.08 -14.78
CA ASN A 158 -1.20 -7.42 -14.76
C ASN A 158 0.22 -7.42 -14.18
N GLY A 159 0.46 -8.27 -13.19
CA GLY A 159 1.74 -8.44 -12.51
C GLY A 159 1.82 -9.77 -11.74
N PRO A 160 2.90 -9.99 -10.99
CA PRO A 160 3.09 -11.23 -10.24
C PRO A 160 2.17 -11.29 -9.01
N VAL A 161 1.37 -12.35 -8.90
CA VAL A 161 0.53 -12.68 -7.73
C VAL A 161 0.86 -14.10 -7.22
N ALA A 162 0.62 -14.39 -5.94
CA ALA A 162 0.82 -15.74 -5.40
C ALA A 162 -0.25 -16.70 -5.96
N ALA A 163 0.17 -17.83 -6.53
CA ALA A 163 -0.73 -18.72 -7.28
C ALA A 163 -1.63 -19.62 -6.40
N ASN A 164 -1.34 -19.79 -5.11
CA ASN A 164 -1.93 -20.86 -4.29
C ASN A 164 -2.52 -20.37 -2.96
N GLY A 165 -3.28 -19.27 -2.98
CA GLY A 165 -3.78 -18.60 -1.76
C GLY A 165 -4.53 -19.51 -0.79
N GLU A 166 -5.48 -20.32 -1.27
CA GLU A 166 -6.26 -21.26 -0.43
C GLU A 166 -5.38 -22.38 0.14
N GLU A 167 -4.53 -23.00 -0.68
CA GLU A 167 -3.59 -24.05 -0.22
C GLU A 167 -2.64 -23.50 0.85
N ILE A 168 -2.17 -22.26 0.70
CA ILE A 168 -1.32 -21.58 1.68
C ILE A 168 -2.06 -21.45 3.03
N LEU A 169 -3.32 -21.00 3.02
CA LEU A 169 -4.12 -20.86 4.24
C LEU A 169 -4.34 -22.21 4.93
N ASP A 170 -4.68 -23.26 4.18
CA ASP A 170 -4.90 -24.60 4.71
C ASP A 170 -3.63 -25.20 5.33
N LEU A 171 -2.49 -25.04 4.66
CA LEU A 171 -1.20 -25.49 5.18
C LEU A 171 -0.81 -24.76 6.48
N LEU A 172 -1.05 -23.44 6.54
CA LEU A 172 -0.74 -22.62 7.72
C LEU A 172 -1.69 -22.92 8.88
N LYS A 173 -2.97 -23.15 8.61
CA LYS A 173 -3.95 -23.59 9.61
C LYS A 173 -3.56 -24.94 10.22
N GLN A 174 -3.20 -25.93 9.41
CA GLN A 174 -2.74 -27.22 9.93
C GLN A 174 -1.41 -27.09 10.70
N ALA A 175 -0.50 -26.22 10.24
CA ALA A 175 0.73 -25.94 10.99
C ALA A 175 0.42 -25.33 12.37
N TYR A 176 -0.59 -24.45 12.44
CA TYR A 176 -1.08 -23.84 13.67
C TYR A 176 -1.71 -24.87 14.61
N GLU A 177 -2.52 -25.81 14.10
CA GLU A 177 -3.11 -26.89 14.90
C GLU A 177 -2.03 -27.79 15.53
N LEU A 178 -0.94 -28.06 14.80
CA LEU A 178 0.19 -28.87 15.28
C LEU A 178 1.13 -28.12 16.24
N ALA A 179 1.22 -26.80 16.13
CA ALA A 179 2.12 -25.97 16.94
C ALA A 179 1.51 -24.60 17.31
N PRO A 180 0.40 -24.58 18.08
CA PRO A 180 -0.40 -23.36 18.30
C PRO A 180 0.34 -22.31 19.13
N GLY A 181 1.38 -22.70 19.86
CA GLY A 181 2.21 -21.80 20.67
C GLY A 181 3.43 -21.25 19.93
N ASN A 182 3.69 -21.64 18.68
CA ASN A 182 4.91 -21.25 17.97
C ASN A 182 4.78 -19.85 17.36
N PRO A 183 5.68 -18.89 17.69
CA PRO A 183 5.57 -17.52 17.22
C PRO A 183 5.63 -17.37 15.69
N TYR A 184 6.38 -18.21 14.97
CA TYR A 184 6.48 -18.10 13.50
C TYR A 184 5.23 -18.62 12.81
N VAL A 185 4.65 -19.70 13.31
CA VAL A 185 3.40 -20.24 12.76
C VAL A 185 2.26 -19.27 13.00
N LEU A 186 2.16 -18.71 14.21
CA LEU A 186 1.21 -17.65 14.54
C LEU A 186 1.37 -16.43 13.63
N HIS A 187 2.61 -16.01 13.38
CA HIS A 187 2.94 -14.88 12.51
C HIS A 187 2.50 -15.14 11.07
N GLU A 188 2.99 -16.20 10.43
CA GLU A 188 2.70 -16.49 9.01
C GLU A 188 1.21 -16.77 8.80
N TYR A 189 0.56 -17.51 9.71
CA TYR A 189 -0.89 -17.75 9.63
C TYR A 189 -1.69 -16.46 9.80
N GLY A 190 -1.36 -15.62 10.79
CA GLY A 190 -2.00 -14.33 10.99
C GLY A 190 -1.87 -13.40 9.78
N THR A 191 -0.68 -13.34 9.18
CA THR A 191 -0.43 -12.52 7.97
C THR A 191 -1.21 -13.07 6.77
N ALA A 192 -1.28 -14.39 6.58
CA ALA A 192 -2.07 -15.00 5.52
C ALA A 192 -3.58 -14.74 5.68
N LEU A 193 -4.12 -14.89 6.89
CA LEU A 193 -5.52 -14.55 7.20
C LEU A 193 -5.84 -13.09 6.85
N ILE A 194 -4.97 -12.15 7.24
CA ILE A 194 -5.12 -10.73 6.92
C ILE A 194 -5.06 -10.49 5.40
N GLY A 195 -4.16 -11.17 4.69
CA GLY A 195 -4.06 -11.13 3.23
C GLY A 195 -5.33 -11.64 2.54
N ALA A 196 -6.00 -12.63 3.15
CA ALA A 196 -7.28 -13.17 2.72
C ALA A 196 -8.50 -12.34 3.17
N GLY A 197 -8.29 -11.19 3.83
CA GLY A 197 -9.35 -10.32 4.33
C GLY A 197 -9.95 -10.72 5.69
N GLN A 198 -9.46 -11.80 6.33
CA GLN A 198 -9.88 -12.27 7.66
C GLN A 198 -9.12 -11.52 8.76
N VAL A 199 -9.24 -10.19 8.77
CA VAL A 199 -8.44 -9.30 9.62
C VAL A 199 -8.69 -9.52 11.10
N HIS A 200 -9.95 -9.74 11.51
CA HIS A 200 -10.31 -9.97 12.91
C HIS A 200 -9.75 -11.27 13.49
N GLU A 201 -9.51 -12.28 12.64
CA GLU A 201 -8.90 -13.56 13.05
C GLU A 201 -7.37 -13.48 13.05
N GLY A 202 -6.79 -12.78 12.07
CA GLY A 202 -5.34 -12.69 11.94
C GLY A 202 -4.65 -11.77 12.94
N VAL A 203 -5.26 -10.62 13.30
CA VAL A 203 -4.63 -9.64 14.22
C VAL A 203 -4.29 -10.25 15.59
N PRO A 204 -5.19 -10.98 16.28
CA PRO A 204 -4.86 -11.63 17.56
C PRO A 204 -3.68 -12.61 17.46
N LEU A 205 -3.54 -13.35 16.36
CA LEU A 205 -2.42 -14.28 16.17
C LEU A 205 -1.09 -13.52 16.08
N LEU A 206 -1.07 -12.41 15.33
CA LEU A 206 0.11 -11.56 15.23
C LEU A 206 0.49 -10.90 16.57
N GLU A 207 -0.51 -10.47 17.36
CA GLU A 207 -0.28 -9.95 18.72
C GLU A 207 0.44 -10.99 19.60
N ILE A 208 -0.02 -12.24 19.57
CA ILE A 208 0.59 -13.34 20.34
C ILE A 208 1.99 -13.67 19.80
N ALA A 209 2.18 -13.68 18.48
CA ALA A 209 3.48 -13.91 17.85
C ALA A 209 4.51 -12.86 18.31
N VAL A 210 4.15 -11.58 18.23
CA VAL A 210 4.98 -10.45 18.65
C VAL A 210 5.28 -10.48 20.14
N LEU A 211 4.31 -10.88 20.98
CA LEU A 211 4.51 -11.02 22.42
C LEU A 211 5.54 -12.11 22.74
N LYS A 212 5.47 -13.25 22.04
CA LYS A 212 6.38 -14.40 22.23
C LYS A 212 7.79 -14.15 21.68
N GLN A 213 7.89 -13.41 20.59
CA GLN A 213 9.17 -13.09 19.97
C GLN A 213 9.18 -11.64 19.48
N PRO A 214 9.57 -10.69 20.35
CA PRO A 214 9.59 -9.27 19.98
C PRO A 214 10.71 -9.00 18.97
N GLY A 215 10.33 -8.65 17.75
CA GLY A 215 11.23 -8.28 16.65
C GLY A 215 10.85 -6.94 16.03
N GLU A 216 11.84 -6.17 15.58
CA GLU A 216 11.60 -4.86 14.96
C GLU A 216 10.73 -4.97 13.69
N SER A 217 11.00 -5.97 12.84
CA SER A 217 10.20 -6.24 11.64
C SER A 217 8.75 -6.54 11.96
N TRP A 218 8.49 -7.36 12.99
CA TRP A 218 7.14 -7.73 13.39
C TRP A 218 6.41 -6.60 14.12
N PHE A 219 7.13 -5.74 14.86
CA PHE A 219 6.55 -4.50 15.39
C PHE A 219 6.10 -3.56 14.25
N MET A 220 6.93 -3.39 13.21
CA MET A 220 6.56 -2.58 12.05
C MET A 220 5.33 -3.13 11.33
N GLU A 221 5.28 -4.44 11.09
CA GLU A 221 4.17 -5.09 10.41
C GLU A 221 2.87 -4.97 11.20
N LEU A 222 2.90 -5.28 12.50
CA LEU A 222 1.74 -5.15 13.37
C LEU A 222 1.27 -3.69 13.49
N ALA A 223 2.21 -2.72 13.52
CA ALA A 223 1.89 -1.30 13.51
C ALA A 223 1.20 -0.87 12.19
N ASP A 224 1.71 -1.34 11.04
CA ASP A 224 1.10 -1.09 9.73
C ASP A 224 -0.33 -1.64 9.67
N ILE A 225 -0.56 -2.82 10.26
CA ILE A 225 -1.88 -3.45 10.33
C ILE A 225 -2.83 -2.67 11.24
N TYR A 226 -2.42 -2.29 12.44
CA TYR A 226 -3.27 -1.49 13.34
C TYR A 226 -3.66 -0.14 12.76
N ARG A 227 -2.81 0.44 11.92
CA ARG A 227 -3.05 1.73 11.26
C ARG A 227 -4.03 1.61 10.09
N ARG A 228 -4.36 0.41 9.61
CA ARG A 228 -5.31 0.25 8.50
C ARG A 228 -6.70 0.79 8.91
N PRO A 229 -7.46 1.42 7.99
CA PRO A 229 -8.77 1.99 8.31
C PRO A 229 -9.80 0.99 8.86
N ASP A 230 -9.72 -0.27 8.44
CA ASP A 230 -10.58 -1.36 8.92
C ASP A 230 -10.21 -1.89 10.32
N VAL A 231 -9.02 -1.55 10.83
CA VAL A 231 -8.58 -1.90 12.20
C VAL A 231 -8.63 -0.69 13.12
N ALA A 232 -8.17 0.48 12.65
CA ALA A 232 -8.23 1.79 13.31
C ALA A 232 -7.70 1.83 14.77
N GLN A 233 -6.75 0.96 15.13
CA GLN A 233 -6.12 0.93 16.45
C GLN A 233 -4.88 1.82 16.50
N PHE A 234 -5.07 3.11 16.20
CA PHE A 234 -3.98 4.08 15.99
C PHE A 234 -3.04 4.23 17.20
N GLU A 235 -3.56 4.16 18.43
CA GLU A 235 -2.75 4.25 19.65
C GLU A 235 -1.76 3.08 19.78
N LYS A 236 -2.23 1.86 19.49
CA LYS A 236 -1.36 0.68 19.45
C LYS A 236 -0.35 0.79 18.31
N ALA A 237 -0.79 1.21 17.11
CA ALA A 237 0.09 1.42 15.96
C ALA A 237 1.24 2.39 16.31
N MET A 238 0.90 3.55 16.88
CA MET A 238 1.87 4.57 17.30
C MET A 238 2.88 4.02 18.30
N THR A 239 2.41 3.27 19.31
CA THR A 239 3.28 2.64 20.32
C THR A 239 4.30 1.69 19.69
N PHE A 240 3.89 0.86 18.71
CA PHE A 240 4.81 -0.05 18.04
C PHE A 240 5.79 0.68 17.12
N TYR A 241 5.35 1.71 16.39
CA TYR A 241 6.26 2.55 15.60
C TYR A 241 7.29 3.28 16.47
N GLU A 242 6.90 3.79 17.64
CA GLU A 242 7.82 4.42 18.59
C GLU A 242 8.90 3.44 19.07
N ARG A 243 8.53 2.20 19.41
CA ARG A 243 9.50 1.16 19.80
C ARG A 243 10.53 0.87 18.71
N VAL A 244 10.11 0.89 17.45
CA VAL A 244 11.01 0.71 16.30
C VAL A 244 11.92 1.94 16.17
N PHE A 245 11.34 3.14 16.19
CA PHE A 245 12.07 4.40 16.05
C PHE A 245 13.04 4.68 17.19
N GLU A 246 12.77 4.20 18.42
CA GLU A 246 13.69 4.30 19.55
C GLU A 246 14.96 3.47 19.32
N LYS A 247 14.84 2.29 18.70
CA LYS A 247 15.97 1.41 18.37
C LYS A 247 16.74 1.90 17.15
N ASP A 248 16.03 2.27 16.10
CA ASP A 248 16.60 2.88 14.91
C ASP A 248 15.92 4.21 14.58
N PRO A 249 16.47 5.34 15.08
CA PRO A 249 15.87 6.64 14.81
C PRO A 249 16.19 7.18 13.41
N LYS A 250 16.83 6.38 12.52
CA LYS A 250 16.90 6.66 11.08
C LYS A 250 15.75 5.99 10.31
N ASN A 251 14.94 5.16 10.96
CA ASN A 251 13.81 4.49 10.34
C ASN A 251 12.69 5.50 10.04
N THR A 252 12.74 6.08 8.83
CA THR A 252 11.76 7.07 8.36
C THR A 252 10.37 6.48 8.18
N LYS A 253 10.26 5.17 7.91
CA LYS A 253 8.96 4.47 7.83
C LYS A 253 8.28 4.47 9.20
N ALA A 254 9.02 4.11 10.26
CA ALA A 254 8.49 4.15 11.63
C ALA A 254 8.03 5.56 12.01
N LEU A 255 8.86 6.57 11.76
CA LEU A 255 8.48 7.96 12.06
C LEU A 255 7.26 8.43 11.25
N SER A 256 7.13 8.01 10.00
CA SER A 256 5.95 8.32 9.17
C SER A 256 4.71 7.67 9.76
N GLY A 257 4.85 6.45 10.30
CA GLY A 257 3.83 5.75 11.05
C GLY A 257 3.42 6.50 12.33
N ILE A 258 4.38 7.04 13.10
CA ILE A 258 4.11 7.87 14.30
C ILE A 258 3.27 9.09 13.93
N ILE A 259 3.66 9.84 12.89
CA ILE A 259 2.89 11.01 12.43
C ILE A 259 1.49 10.57 11.99
N ASN A 260 1.41 9.58 11.09
CA ASN A 260 0.16 9.16 10.47
C ASN A 260 -0.86 8.59 11.49
N ALA A 261 -0.39 7.76 12.42
CA ALA A 261 -1.23 7.18 13.48
C ALA A 261 -1.51 8.21 14.58
N GLY A 262 -0.54 9.04 14.95
CA GLY A 262 -0.71 10.08 15.97
C GLY A 262 -1.76 11.12 15.58
N THR A 263 -1.77 11.58 14.33
CA THR A 263 -2.75 12.58 13.85
C THR A 263 -4.13 12.01 13.57
N ARG A 264 -4.26 10.68 13.40
CA ARG A 264 -5.56 9.99 13.27
C ARG A 264 -6.13 9.51 14.60
N GLY A 265 -5.26 9.16 15.54
CA GLY A 265 -5.61 8.64 16.85
C GLY A 265 -5.69 9.75 17.90
N PRO A 266 -4.78 9.77 18.89
CA PRO A 266 -4.89 10.64 20.05
C PRO A 266 -4.72 12.13 19.75
N MET A 267 -4.06 12.49 18.64
CA MET A 267 -3.64 13.86 18.33
C MET A 267 -2.79 14.51 19.45
N ASP A 268 -2.02 13.71 20.17
CA ASP A 268 -1.02 14.20 21.12
C ASP A 268 0.17 14.81 20.36
N TRP A 269 0.02 16.08 19.95
CA TRP A 269 1.02 16.84 19.19
C TRP A 269 2.39 16.84 19.87
N ALA A 270 2.41 16.95 21.20
CA ALA A 270 3.62 16.91 22.01
C ALA A 270 4.35 15.55 21.84
N ARG A 271 3.61 14.44 21.94
CA ARG A 271 4.19 13.10 21.74
C ARG A 271 4.71 12.91 20.32
N ILE A 272 3.96 13.32 19.30
CA ILE A 272 4.39 13.23 17.90
C ILE A 272 5.66 14.06 17.69
N TRP A 273 5.67 15.31 18.19
CA TRP A 273 6.77 16.23 18.06
C TRP A 273 8.04 15.76 18.76
N ARG A 274 7.92 15.11 19.93
CA ARG A 274 9.06 14.47 20.62
C ARG A 274 9.87 13.54 19.71
N SER A 275 9.18 12.81 18.82
CA SER A 275 9.79 11.90 17.87
C SER A 275 10.35 12.65 16.65
N VAL A 276 9.56 13.54 16.06
CA VAL A 276 9.93 14.28 14.84
C VAL A 276 11.08 15.26 15.08
N ARG A 277 11.11 15.97 16.22
CA ARG A 277 12.17 16.90 16.60
C ARG A 277 13.56 16.26 16.58
N LYS A 278 13.67 14.95 16.83
CA LYS A 278 14.96 14.22 16.77
C LYS A 278 15.59 14.27 15.37
N LEU A 279 14.81 14.49 14.30
CA LEU A 279 15.36 14.67 12.97
C LEU A 279 16.06 16.01 12.79
N GLU A 280 15.56 17.07 13.43
CA GLU A 280 16.16 18.40 13.32
C GLU A 280 17.42 18.51 14.17
N THR A 281 17.43 17.95 15.38
CA THR A 281 18.59 18.05 16.28
C THR A 281 19.76 17.12 15.93
N ARG A 282 19.56 16.17 15.00
CA ARG A 282 20.60 15.20 14.60
C ARG A 282 21.33 15.57 13.31
N LYS A 283 20.82 16.53 12.53
CA LYS A 283 21.47 16.95 11.29
C LYS A 283 22.81 17.63 11.63
N LYS A 284 23.93 16.90 11.43
CA LYS A 284 25.28 17.46 11.64
C LYS A 284 25.82 18.26 10.45
N THR A 285 25.18 18.18 9.28
CA THR A 285 25.82 18.56 8.00
C THR A 285 25.07 19.63 7.21
N LYS A 286 23.84 19.98 7.59
CA LYS A 286 23.07 21.07 6.96
C LYS A 286 22.32 21.83 8.03
N ALA A 287 22.44 23.17 7.99
CA ALA A 287 21.66 24.06 8.83
C ALA A 287 20.18 23.73 8.70
N THR A 288 19.49 23.71 9.85
CA THR A 288 18.04 23.54 9.92
C THR A 288 17.42 24.81 10.53
N PRO A 289 16.23 25.23 10.08
CA PRO A 289 15.52 26.35 10.69
C PRO A 289 15.33 26.19 12.20
N TYR A 290 15.34 24.95 12.70
CA TYR A 290 15.23 24.64 14.13
C TYR A 290 16.45 25.08 14.96
N GLU A 291 17.57 25.44 14.35
CA GLU A 291 18.73 26.02 15.05
C GLU A 291 18.54 27.51 15.33
N ASN A 292 17.68 28.19 14.56
CA ASN A 292 17.28 29.56 14.83
C ASN A 292 16.36 29.60 16.07
N GLU A 293 16.73 30.39 17.07
CA GLU A 293 16.04 30.43 18.37
C GLU A 293 14.58 30.88 18.25
N ASP A 294 14.30 31.88 17.41
CA ASP A 294 12.95 32.40 17.20
C ASP A 294 12.07 31.34 16.52
N VAL A 295 12.57 30.73 15.44
CA VAL A 295 11.84 29.67 14.73
C VAL A 295 11.61 28.45 15.61
N ARG A 296 12.62 28.07 16.41
CA ARG A 296 12.51 26.99 17.39
C ARG A 296 11.42 27.26 18.41
N ALA A 297 11.40 28.45 19.01
CA ALA A 297 10.40 28.83 20.00
C ALA A 297 8.98 28.76 19.43
N GLN A 298 8.77 29.26 18.20
CA GLN A 298 7.47 29.20 17.53
C GLN A 298 7.05 27.76 17.19
N LEU A 299 7.97 26.91 16.73
CA LEU A 299 7.68 25.49 16.47
C LEU A 299 7.33 24.72 17.75
N ASP A 300 8.09 24.95 18.81
CA ASP A 300 7.85 24.34 20.11
C ASP A 300 6.51 24.81 20.70
N GLN A 301 6.17 26.09 20.54
CA GLN A 301 4.86 26.62 20.96
C GLN A 301 3.71 25.95 20.19
N LEU A 302 3.84 25.81 18.86
CA LEU A 302 2.83 25.20 17.99
C LEU A 302 2.56 23.73 18.33
N LEU A 303 3.59 22.99 18.73
CA LEU A 303 3.55 21.52 18.79
C LEU A 303 3.62 20.93 20.21
N TRP A 304 4.08 21.65 21.23
CA TRP A 304 4.01 21.19 22.63
C TRP A 304 2.68 21.52 23.30
N THR A 305 1.97 22.52 22.80
CA THR A 305 0.68 22.93 23.35
C THR A 305 -0.47 22.25 22.60
N GLN A 306 -1.57 22.01 23.32
CA GLN A 306 -2.83 21.56 22.71
C GLN A 306 -3.69 22.74 22.22
N GLU A 307 -3.38 23.95 22.70
CA GLU A 307 -4.05 25.18 22.30
C GLU A 307 -3.79 25.50 20.83
N ASN A 308 -4.80 26.05 20.15
CA ASN A 308 -4.64 26.51 18.79
C ASN A 308 -3.81 27.81 18.78
N PRO A 309 -2.85 27.95 17.85
CA PRO A 309 -2.04 29.16 17.74
C PRO A 309 -2.92 30.37 17.34
N THR A 310 -2.47 31.56 17.71
CA THR A 310 -3.06 32.81 17.21
C THR A 310 -2.60 33.11 15.79
N GLU A 311 -3.33 33.98 15.08
CA GLU A 311 -2.95 34.43 13.73
C GLU A 311 -1.54 35.05 13.71
N GLU A 312 -1.22 35.92 14.67
CA GLU A 312 0.12 36.53 14.82
C GLU A 312 1.23 35.49 14.99
N GLN A 313 0.99 34.44 15.77
CA GLN A 313 1.96 33.34 15.96
C GLN A 313 2.19 32.58 14.65
N VAL A 314 1.11 32.30 13.91
CA VAL A 314 1.20 31.61 12.61
C VAL A 314 1.93 32.47 11.59
N GLU A 315 1.60 33.76 11.49
CA GLU A 315 2.28 34.70 10.59
C GLU A 315 3.78 34.79 10.90
N THR A 316 4.13 34.93 12.17
CA THR A 316 5.53 34.97 12.64
C THR A 316 6.28 33.70 12.28
N LEU A 317 5.70 32.52 12.55
CA LEU A 317 6.29 31.23 12.21
C LEU A 317 6.49 31.08 10.70
N VAL A 318 5.47 31.37 9.89
CA VAL A 318 5.55 31.23 8.42
C VAL A 318 6.58 32.19 7.84
N ALA A 319 6.63 33.43 8.32
CA ALA A 319 7.64 34.41 7.89
C ALA A 319 9.06 33.96 8.26
N GLY A 320 9.25 33.41 9.46
CA GLY A 320 10.52 32.83 9.91
C GLY A 320 10.97 31.67 9.02
N LEU A 321 10.08 30.70 8.77
CA LEU A 321 10.37 29.55 7.90
C LEU A 321 10.67 29.96 6.45
N LYS A 322 9.97 30.96 5.90
CA LYS A 322 10.25 31.50 4.56
C LYS A 322 11.62 32.17 4.50
N ARG A 323 11.99 32.93 5.55
CA ARG A 323 13.31 33.57 5.65
C ARG A 323 14.43 32.54 5.67
N GLU A 324 14.28 31.49 6.47
CA GLU A 324 15.25 30.39 6.53
C GLU A 324 15.35 29.62 5.20
N ALA A 325 14.22 29.36 4.53
CA ALA A 325 14.21 28.70 3.22
C ALA A 325 14.98 29.49 2.16
N ASN A 326 14.91 30.83 2.18
CA ASN A 326 15.71 31.70 1.30
C ASN A 326 17.23 31.61 1.57
N MET A 327 17.63 31.12 2.74
CA MET A 327 19.03 30.85 3.11
C MET A 327 19.42 29.39 2.87
N ASP A 328 18.67 28.64 2.06
CA ASP A 328 18.86 27.20 1.82
C ASP A 328 18.76 26.34 3.11
N SER A 329 18.17 26.89 4.18
CA SER A 329 17.91 26.23 5.47
C SER A 329 16.47 25.74 5.51
N MET A 330 16.26 24.43 5.62
CA MET A 330 14.91 23.86 5.64
C MET A 330 14.72 22.76 6.67
N LEU A 331 13.50 22.72 7.21
CA LEU A 331 13.03 21.61 8.00
C LEU A 331 13.10 20.32 7.20
N HIS A 332 13.30 19.21 7.89
CA HIS A 332 13.13 17.90 7.29
C HIS A 332 11.70 17.79 6.70
N PRO A 333 11.50 17.16 5.53
CA PRO A 333 10.19 17.07 4.90
C PRO A 333 9.07 16.55 5.81
N MET A 334 9.40 15.58 6.69
CA MET A 334 8.46 15.04 7.67
C MET A 334 8.09 16.02 8.78
N ALA A 335 9.05 16.85 9.23
CA ALA A 335 8.77 17.91 10.21
C ALA A 335 7.94 19.02 9.60
N LEU A 336 8.27 19.44 8.37
CA LEU A 336 7.46 20.40 7.62
C LEU A 336 6.04 19.89 7.40
N ASN A 337 5.86 18.62 7.04
CA ASN A 337 4.54 18.03 6.88
C ASN A 337 3.73 18.00 8.19
N LEU A 338 4.38 17.72 9.33
CA LEU A 338 3.72 17.80 10.64
C LEU A 338 3.26 19.22 10.96
N VAL A 339 4.11 20.23 10.72
CA VAL A 339 3.78 21.65 10.91
C VAL A 339 2.58 22.04 10.05
N ILE A 340 2.60 21.70 8.75
CA ILE A 340 1.48 21.96 7.83
C ILE A 340 0.19 21.29 8.34
N THR A 341 0.29 20.03 8.76
CA THR A 341 -0.86 19.28 9.30
C THR A 341 -1.41 19.99 10.54
N ARG A 342 -0.56 20.35 11.51
CA ARG A 342 -1.00 21.05 12.73
C ARG A 342 -1.67 22.39 12.43
N LEU A 343 -1.13 23.16 11.49
CA LEU A 343 -1.73 24.43 11.06
C LEU A 343 -3.13 24.20 10.47
N GLN A 344 -3.31 23.20 9.62
CA GLN A 344 -4.61 22.86 9.04
C GLN A 344 -5.62 22.41 10.11
N PHE A 345 -5.20 21.59 11.07
CA PHE A 345 -6.02 21.26 12.24
C PHE A 345 -6.37 22.46 13.12
N ALA A 346 -5.55 23.51 13.07
CA ALA A 346 -5.79 24.77 13.76
C ALA A 346 -6.52 25.81 12.89
N ARG A 347 -7.11 25.40 11.76
CA ARG A 347 -7.84 26.25 10.80
C ARG A 347 -7.00 27.23 9.98
N PHE A 348 -5.67 27.09 9.98
CA PHE A 348 -4.77 27.92 9.17
C PHE A 348 -4.35 27.19 7.88
N PHE A 349 -5.33 26.83 7.06
CA PHE A 349 -5.13 26.16 5.77
C PHE A 349 -4.29 27.01 4.80
N SER A 350 -4.56 28.31 4.69
CA SER A 350 -3.81 29.26 3.87
C SER A 350 -2.31 29.22 4.19
N ALA A 351 -1.98 29.26 5.48
CA ALA A 351 -0.60 29.15 5.96
C ALA A 351 0.03 27.77 5.63
N GLY A 352 -0.71 26.68 5.90
CA GLY A 352 -0.28 25.33 5.59
C GLY A 352 0.02 25.12 4.09
N PHE A 353 -0.86 25.60 3.21
CA PHE A 353 -0.68 25.50 1.76
C PHE A 353 0.47 26.37 1.25
N ALA A 354 0.69 27.55 1.83
CA ALA A 354 1.83 28.39 1.47
C ALA A 354 3.17 27.72 1.80
N LEU A 355 3.28 27.04 2.95
CA LEU A 355 4.45 26.24 3.31
C LEU A 355 4.65 25.04 2.36
N ARG A 356 3.55 24.39 1.97
CA ARG A 356 3.58 23.27 1.02
C ARG A 356 3.99 23.71 -0.40
N GLU A 357 3.57 24.90 -0.83
CA GLU A 357 4.01 25.50 -2.09
C GLU A 357 5.51 25.80 -2.09
N ALA A 358 6.04 26.35 -0.99
CA ALA A 358 7.48 26.54 -0.82
C ALA A 358 8.24 25.21 -0.90
N ALA A 359 7.70 24.14 -0.29
CA ALA A 359 8.26 22.79 -0.38
C ALA A 359 8.25 22.25 -1.82
N ALA A 360 7.20 22.51 -2.59
CA ALA A 360 7.13 22.14 -4.00
C ALA A 360 8.17 22.90 -4.85
N LYS A 361 8.32 24.22 -4.66
CA LYS A 361 9.35 25.04 -5.33
C LYS A 361 10.76 24.54 -5.04
N GLU A 362 11.03 24.17 -3.80
CA GLU A 362 12.30 23.57 -3.46
C GLU A 362 12.50 22.20 -4.13
N ARG A 363 11.45 21.38 -4.16
CA ARG A 363 11.52 20.04 -4.75
C ARG A 363 11.89 20.12 -6.23
N THR A 364 11.35 21.08 -6.97
CA THR A 364 11.74 21.31 -8.37
C THR A 364 13.20 21.76 -8.47
N ARG A 365 13.67 22.68 -7.62
CA ARG A 365 15.06 23.15 -7.59
C ARG A 365 16.07 22.04 -7.29
N THR A 366 15.76 21.17 -6.33
CA THR A 366 16.67 20.09 -5.90
C THR A 366 16.74 18.94 -6.89
N LEU A 367 15.60 18.49 -7.41
CA LEU A 367 15.55 17.39 -8.36
C LEU A 367 16.13 17.78 -9.73
N ARG A 368 16.04 19.05 -10.14
CA ARG A 368 16.71 19.56 -11.36
C ARG A 368 18.24 19.43 -11.32
N LYS A 369 18.84 19.29 -10.14
CA LYS A 369 20.30 19.10 -9.98
C LYS A 369 20.74 17.65 -10.03
N SER A 370 19.81 16.69 -10.05
CA SER A 370 20.10 15.26 -10.02
C SER A 370 19.63 14.61 -11.31
N ALA A 371 20.34 13.60 -11.80
CA ALA A 371 19.84 12.76 -12.87
C ALA A 371 18.57 12.03 -12.38
N ILE A 372 17.48 12.13 -13.15
CA ILE A 372 16.24 11.41 -12.90
C ILE A 372 16.35 10.10 -13.67
N THR A 373 16.40 8.98 -12.96
CA THR A 373 16.67 7.66 -13.54
C THR A 373 15.55 6.66 -13.33
N THR A 374 14.46 7.05 -12.65
CA THR A 374 13.31 6.16 -12.40
C THR A 374 11.98 6.91 -12.53
N ALA A 375 10.92 6.18 -12.88
CA ALA A 375 9.54 6.68 -12.88
C ALA A 375 9.12 7.29 -11.53
N HIS A 376 9.60 6.77 -10.39
CA HIS A 376 9.30 7.34 -9.07
C HIS A 376 9.93 8.72 -8.86
N GLN A 377 11.17 8.92 -9.29
CA GLN A 377 11.83 10.22 -9.22
C GLN A 377 11.17 11.23 -10.16
N LEU A 378 10.83 10.79 -11.38
CA LEU A 378 10.09 11.58 -12.36
C LEU A 378 8.74 12.02 -11.78
N ARG A 379 7.95 11.08 -11.27
CA ARG A 379 6.68 11.38 -10.60
C ARG A 379 6.85 12.40 -9.49
N SER A 380 7.90 12.30 -8.66
CA SER A 380 8.14 13.25 -7.59
C SER A 380 8.41 14.67 -8.09
N LEU A 381 9.06 14.83 -9.24
CA LEU A 381 9.28 16.14 -9.86
C LEU A 381 7.98 16.67 -10.49
N MET A 382 7.27 15.82 -11.25
CA MET A 382 6.01 16.18 -11.88
C MET A 382 4.93 16.58 -10.88
N LYS A 383 4.82 15.87 -9.75
CA LYS A 383 3.96 16.24 -8.61
C LYS A 383 4.22 17.68 -8.14
N ALA A 384 5.49 18.10 -8.09
CA ALA A 384 5.84 19.44 -7.67
C ALA A 384 5.46 20.50 -8.73
N HIS A 385 5.67 20.21 -10.01
CA HIS A 385 5.22 21.08 -11.10
C HIS A 385 3.69 21.20 -11.16
N ALA A 386 2.96 20.09 -11.08
CA ALA A 386 1.50 20.07 -11.04
C ALA A 386 0.94 20.87 -9.86
N TYR A 387 1.57 20.78 -8.68
CA TYR A 387 1.18 21.58 -7.51
C TYR A 387 1.35 23.09 -7.71
N LEU A 388 2.38 23.48 -8.47
CA LEU A 388 2.70 24.86 -8.81
C LEU A 388 1.94 25.37 -10.04
N ASP A 389 0.90 24.64 -10.47
CA ASP A 389 0.07 24.98 -11.63
C ASP A 389 0.86 25.03 -12.95
N ASP A 390 1.93 24.23 -13.03
CA ASP A 390 2.83 24.14 -14.18
C ASP A 390 2.66 22.77 -14.86
N GLY A 391 1.41 22.49 -15.27
CA GLY A 391 1.01 21.22 -15.90
C GLY A 391 1.73 20.96 -17.23
N GLU A 392 2.02 22.01 -18.01
CA GLU A 392 2.73 21.88 -19.27
C GLU A 392 4.17 21.39 -19.09
N THR A 393 4.90 21.97 -18.12
CA THR A 393 6.24 21.46 -17.80
C THR A 393 6.15 20.03 -17.27
N ALA A 394 5.17 19.72 -16.40
CA ALA A 394 4.97 18.36 -15.91
C ALA A 394 4.77 17.36 -17.06
N ALA A 395 3.93 17.69 -18.05
CA ALA A 395 3.69 16.85 -19.22
C ALA A 395 4.96 16.68 -20.06
N SER A 396 5.71 17.76 -20.29
CA SER A 396 6.97 17.72 -21.05
C SER A 396 8.04 16.81 -20.43
N LEU A 397 8.05 16.69 -19.09
CA LEU A 397 9.03 15.85 -18.38
C LEU A 397 8.80 14.35 -18.60
N ALA A 398 7.56 13.93 -18.88
CA ALA A 398 7.20 12.54 -19.15
C ALA A 398 7.13 12.21 -20.64
N ASP A 399 7.70 13.06 -21.50
CA ASP A 399 7.75 12.80 -22.93
C ASP A 399 8.48 11.47 -23.22
N PRO A 400 7.80 10.47 -23.80
CA PRO A 400 8.34 9.13 -23.99
C PRO A 400 9.65 9.10 -24.79
N ARG A 401 9.94 10.13 -25.58
CA ARG A 401 11.19 10.24 -26.36
C ARG A 401 12.44 10.32 -25.49
N PHE A 402 12.31 10.75 -24.24
CA PHE A 402 13.43 10.84 -23.30
C PHE A 402 13.52 9.63 -22.35
N TRP A 403 12.60 8.67 -22.47
CA TRP A 403 12.48 7.54 -21.55
C TRP A 403 12.48 6.21 -22.31
N ASP A 404 13.66 5.62 -22.44
CA ASP A 404 13.83 4.26 -22.98
C ASP A 404 14.13 3.29 -21.84
N SER A 405 13.07 2.83 -21.16
CA SER A 405 13.20 1.76 -20.16
C SER A 405 12.90 0.40 -20.80
N PRO A 406 13.74 -0.63 -20.60
CA PRO A 406 13.43 -1.99 -21.03
C PRO A 406 12.29 -2.61 -20.20
N ASP A 407 12.06 -2.12 -18.98
CA ASP A 407 10.98 -2.59 -18.11
C ASP A 407 9.63 -2.11 -18.63
N GLN A 408 8.73 -3.07 -18.87
CA GLN A 408 7.38 -2.77 -19.32
C GLN A 408 6.62 -1.94 -18.29
N MET A 409 6.74 -2.25 -17.00
CA MET A 409 5.98 -1.54 -15.96
C MET A 409 6.41 -0.07 -15.90
N GLU A 410 7.71 0.20 -15.87
CA GLU A 410 8.22 1.58 -15.91
C GLU A 410 7.74 2.37 -17.13
N ARG A 411 7.69 1.77 -18.34
CA ARG A 411 7.10 2.43 -19.52
C ARG A 411 5.62 2.78 -19.31
N LEU A 412 4.84 1.88 -18.70
CA LEU A 412 3.43 2.14 -18.40
C LEU A 412 3.27 3.27 -17.36
N GLN A 413 4.15 3.29 -16.36
CA GLN A 413 4.16 4.34 -15.34
C GLN A 413 4.41 5.70 -15.99
N ILE A 414 5.36 5.81 -16.92
CA ILE A 414 5.66 7.06 -17.62
C ILE A 414 4.51 7.49 -18.54
N GLU A 415 3.93 6.55 -19.32
CA GLU A 415 2.74 6.82 -20.16
C GLU A 415 1.57 7.37 -19.31
N LYS A 416 1.34 6.77 -18.13
CA LYS A 416 0.31 7.22 -17.19
C LYS A 416 0.60 8.60 -16.61
N LEU A 417 1.84 8.86 -16.19
CA LEU A 417 2.22 10.16 -15.63
C LEU A 417 2.05 11.29 -16.66
N GLN A 418 2.41 11.04 -17.92
CA GLN A 418 2.17 11.98 -19.00
C GLN A 418 0.67 12.24 -19.17
N ALA A 419 -0.14 11.19 -19.25
CA ALA A 419 -1.58 11.30 -19.41
C ALA A 419 -2.26 12.08 -18.28
N ASP A 420 -1.82 11.90 -17.03
CA ASP A 420 -2.30 12.68 -15.88
C ASP A 420 -1.88 14.16 -15.94
N ALA A 421 -0.67 14.45 -16.43
CA ALA A 421 -0.19 15.82 -16.58
C ALA A 421 -0.93 16.58 -17.68
N GLU A 422 -1.20 15.93 -18.82
CA GLU A 422 -2.04 16.47 -19.89
C GLU A 422 -3.45 16.78 -19.40
N LEU A 423 -4.03 15.87 -18.59
CA LEU A 423 -5.34 16.07 -17.99
C LEU A 423 -5.37 17.29 -17.04
N MET A 424 -4.31 17.51 -16.26
CA MET A 424 -4.18 18.73 -15.44
C MET A 424 -4.15 20.02 -16.26
N SER A 425 -3.72 19.94 -17.52
CA SER A 425 -3.76 21.05 -18.47
C SER A 425 -5.08 21.13 -19.27
N GLY A 426 -6.12 20.41 -18.84
CA GLY A 426 -7.43 20.42 -19.48
C GLY A 426 -7.52 19.58 -20.77
N ARG A 427 -6.54 18.71 -21.04
CA ARG A 427 -6.50 17.86 -22.26
C ARG A 427 -6.78 16.39 -21.91
N PRO A 428 -8.04 15.92 -22.01
CA PRO A 428 -8.42 14.60 -21.52
C PRO A 428 -8.03 13.45 -22.45
N GLU A 429 -7.64 13.71 -23.69
CA GLU A 429 -7.48 12.69 -24.74
C GLU A 429 -6.41 11.65 -24.38
N ALA A 430 -5.27 12.11 -23.85
CA ALA A 430 -4.18 11.24 -23.43
C ALA A 430 -4.61 10.30 -22.29
N TYR A 431 -5.37 10.82 -21.32
CA TYR A 431 -5.92 10.04 -20.21
C TYR A 431 -6.94 9.01 -20.68
N ILE A 432 -7.87 9.40 -21.55
CA ILE A 432 -8.88 8.51 -22.13
C ILE A 432 -8.21 7.38 -22.92
N GLU A 433 -7.24 7.71 -23.78
CA GLU A 433 -6.54 6.71 -24.60
C GLU A 433 -5.70 5.76 -23.76
N TYR A 434 -4.94 6.28 -22.79
CA TYR A 434 -4.21 5.46 -21.83
C TYR A 434 -5.16 4.49 -21.13
N SER A 435 -6.30 4.98 -20.64
CA SER A 435 -7.24 4.18 -19.86
C SER A 435 -7.90 3.09 -20.70
N ARG A 436 -8.25 3.39 -21.96
CA ARG A 436 -8.74 2.41 -22.93
C ARG A 436 -7.72 1.29 -23.16
N LYS A 437 -6.45 1.63 -23.40
CA LYS A 437 -5.36 0.64 -23.52
C LYS A 437 -5.21 -0.18 -22.24
N ALA A 438 -5.26 0.46 -21.07
CA ALA A 438 -5.15 -0.22 -19.78
C ALA A 438 -6.26 -1.25 -19.56
N ARG A 439 -7.52 -0.91 -19.89
CA ARG A 439 -8.66 -1.85 -19.82
C ARG A 439 -8.48 -3.05 -20.75
N ARG A 440 -7.98 -2.84 -21.96
CA ARG A 440 -7.66 -3.94 -22.89
C ARG A 440 -6.52 -4.83 -22.39
N ARG A 441 -5.49 -4.24 -21.78
CA ARG A 441 -4.33 -4.96 -21.24
C ARG A 441 -4.67 -5.81 -20.01
N THR A 442 -5.53 -5.30 -19.14
CA THR A 442 -5.90 -5.94 -17.87
C THR A 442 -7.41 -5.83 -17.67
N PRO A 443 -8.24 -6.65 -18.36
CA PRO A 443 -9.69 -6.61 -18.19
C PRO A 443 -10.09 -6.82 -16.73
N LEU A 444 -11.03 -6.02 -16.24
CA LEU A 444 -11.59 -6.16 -14.89
C LEU A 444 -13.09 -6.43 -14.99
N THR A 445 -13.63 -7.11 -13.98
CA THR A 445 -15.06 -7.36 -13.86
C THR A 445 -15.84 -6.04 -13.89
N ALA A 446 -17.00 -6.05 -14.56
CA ALA A 446 -17.88 -4.90 -14.77
C ALA A 446 -17.31 -3.71 -15.59
N ASP A 447 -16.07 -3.75 -16.11
CA ASP A 447 -15.56 -2.65 -16.96
C ASP A 447 -16.43 -2.43 -18.22
N ASP A 448 -16.90 -3.51 -18.86
CA ASP A 448 -17.78 -3.42 -20.03
C ASP A 448 -19.18 -2.90 -19.68
N THR A 449 -19.72 -3.29 -18.52
CA THR A 449 -20.99 -2.77 -18.00
C THR A 449 -20.86 -1.27 -17.71
N MET A 450 -19.78 -0.86 -17.05
CA MET A 450 -19.45 0.53 -16.78
C MET A 450 -19.33 1.33 -18.09
N GLU A 451 -18.63 0.83 -19.11
CA GLU A 451 -18.51 1.50 -20.41
C GLU A 451 -19.87 1.66 -21.10
N LYS A 452 -20.72 0.62 -21.09
CA LYS A 452 -22.08 0.69 -21.67
C LYS A 452 -22.97 1.73 -20.96
N LEU A 453 -22.82 1.88 -19.64
CA LEU A 453 -23.58 2.84 -18.86
C LEU A 453 -23.11 4.27 -19.12
N ILE A 454 -21.80 4.52 -19.23
CA ILE A 454 -21.26 5.88 -19.21
C ILE A 454 -21.02 6.48 -20.59
N LYS A 455 -20.62 5.67 -21.58
CA LYS A 455 -20.14 6.18 -22.86
C LYS A 455 -21.20 6.98 -23.61
N GLY A 456 -20.88 8.25 -23.90
CA GLY A 456 -21.78 9.20 -24.57
C GLY A 456 -23.06 9.49 -23.78
N ARG A 457 -23.04 9.35 -22.46
CA ARG A 457 -24.17 9.64 -21.57
C ARG A 457 -23.90 10.86 -20.71
N ARG A 458 -24.98 11.52 -20.26
CA ARG A 458 -24.93 12.55 -19.23
C ARG A 458 -25.01 11.88 -17.86
N VAL A 459 -24.00 12.14 -17.03
CA VAL A 459 -23.83 11.50 -15.73
C VAL A 459 -24.01 12.52 -14.62
N ALA A 460 -24.97 12.29 -13.73
CA ALA A 460 -25.12 13.08 -12.50
C ALA A 460 -24.24 12.46 -11.40
N LEU A 461 -23.21 13.17 -10.97
CA LEU A 461 -22.37 12.81 -9.82
C LEU A 461 -22.86 13.58 -8.58
N VAL A 462 -23.58 12.89 -7.70
CA VAL A 462 -24.27 13.51 -6.55
C VAL A 462 -23.45 13.30 -5.28
N GLY A 463 -22.99 14.40 -4.72
CA GLY A 463 -22.31 14.43 -3.43
C GLY A 463 -23.27 14.35 -2.23
N PRO A 464 -22.74 14.03 -1.04
CA PRO A 464 -23.54 13.89 0.18
C PRO A 464 -23.69 15.19 0.98
N ALA A 465 -23.28 16.35 0.46
CA ALA A 465 -23.24 17.59 1.22
C ALA A 465 -24.62 18.23 1.35
N GLU A 466 -24.89 18.83 2.51
CA GLU A 466 -26.08 19.67 2.71
C GLU A 466 -25.85 21.04 2.08
N THR A 467 -26.56 21.31 1.00
CA THR A 467 -26.36 22.52 0.19
C THR A 467 -27.59 23.42 0.18
N GLY A 468 -28.73 22.96 0.71
CA GLY A 468 -30.02 23.63 0.56
C GLY A 468 -30.63 23.54 -0.84
N ASP A 469 -29.91 22.96 -1.81
CA ASP A 469 -30.34 22.77 -3.18
C ASP A 469 -31.51 21.79 -3.27
N ARG A 470 -32.47 22.07 -4.17
CA ARG A 470 -33.62 21.19 -4.47
C ARG A 470 -33.58 20.70 -5.91
N LEU A 471 -32.48 20.04 -6.25
CA LEU A 471 -32.15 19.63 -7.62
C LEU A 471 -32.58 18.20 -7.96
N GLY A 472 -33.37 17.54 -7.10
CA GLY A 472 -33.70 16.12 -7.26
C GLY A 472 -34.35 15.78 -8.60
N ASN A 473 -35.29 16.60 -9.07
CA ASN A 473 -35.91 16.40 -10.38
C ASN A 473 -34.89 16.50 -11.52
N ILE A 474 -33.98 17.47 -11.45
CA ILE A 474 -32.94 17.66 -12.47
C ILE A 474 -31.96 16.48 -12.46
N ILE A 475 -31.55 16.01 -11.28
CA ILE A 475 -30.68 14.83 -11.13
C ILE A 475 -31.34 13.59 -11.78
N ASP A 476 -32.64 13.43 -11.60
CA ASP A 476 -33.38 12.29 -12.15
C ASP A 476 -33.57 12.35 -13.68
N GLU A 477 -33.32 13.50 -14.33
CA GLU A 477 -33.35 13.66 -15.79
C GLU A 477 -32.06 13.19 -16.51
N TYR A 478 -30.96 12.96 -15.78
CA TYR A 478 -29.70 12.49 -16.36
C TYR A 478 -29.82 11.05 -16.93
N ASP A 479 -28.84 10.56 -17.69
CA ASP A 479 -28.88 9.18 -18.15
C ASP A 479 -28.47 8.19 -17.05
N VAL A 480 -27.52 8.61 -16.20
CA VAL A 480 -26.92 7.80 -15.13
C VAL A 480 -26.74 8.64 -13.88
N VAL A 481 -27.08 8.11 -12.71
CA VAL A 481 -26.82 8.76 -11.42
C VAL A 481 -25.80 7.99 -10.61
N VAL A 482 -24.78 8.69 -10.15
CA VAL A 482 -23.63 8.17 -9.42
C VAL A 482 -23.57 8.79 -8.03
N ARG A 483 -23.41 7.96 -6.99
CA ARG A 483 -23.26 8.42 -5.60
C ARG A 483 -22.11 7.73 -4.87
N PRO A 484 -21.42 8.40 -3.93
CA PRO A 484 -20.69 7.66 -2.90
C PRO A 484 -21.72 6.88 -2.07
N ARG A 485 -21.41 5.66 -1.63
CA ARG A 485 -22.16 4.85 -0.65
C ARG A 485 -23.71 4.84 -0.82
N TYR A 486 -24.27 3.80 -1.40
CA TYR A 486 -25.73 3.65 -1.49
C TYR A 486 -26.41 3.45 -0.12
N GLN A 487 -27.43 4.27 0.16
CA GLN A 487 -28.27 4.23 1.36
C GLN A 487 -29.73 4.53 0.97
N PRO A 488 -30.57 3.51 0.77
CA PRO A 488 -31.90 3.68 0.18
C PRO A 488 -32.81 4.58 1.02
N ASP A 489 -32.83 4.40 2.34
CA ASP A 489 -33.67 5.19 3.25
C ASP A 489 -33.30 6.68 3.19
N PHE A 490 -32.00 6.98 3.26
CA PHE A 490 -31.49 8.34 3.15
C PHE A 490 -31.84 8.98 1.80
N ILE A 491 -31.73 8.22 0.69
CA ILE A 491 -32.09 8.71 -0.65
C ILE A 491 -33.60 9.01 -0.70
N ALA A 492 -34.45 8.14 -0.15
CA ALA A 492 -35.89 8.34 -0.13
C ALA A 492 -36.28 9.58 0.69
N GLU A 493 -35.65 9.81 1.84
CA GLU A 493 -35.87 10.97 2.70
C GLU A 493 -35.40 12.29 2.07
N ASN A 494 -34.37 12.25 1.22
CA ASN A 494 -33.74 13.42 0.62
C ASN A 494 -34.00 13.56 -0.89
N ARG A 495 -35.03 12.88 -1.41
CA ARG A 495 -35.32 12.78 -2.85
C ARG A 495 -35.43 14.14 -3.55
N ASP A 496 -36.01 15.13 -2.90
CA ASP A 496 -36.26 16.46 -3.48
C ASP A 496 -34.94 17.21 -3.70
N ALA A 497 -33.92 16.93 -2.88
CA ALA A 497 -32.59 17.52 -2.96
C ALA A 497 -31.61 16.69 -3.80
N GLN A 498 -31.66 15.36 -3.68
CA GLN A 498 -30.62 14.46 -4.19
C GLN A 498 -31.08 13.51 -5.31
N GLY A 499 -32.35 13.58 -5.72
CA GLY A 499 -32.93 12.66 -6.69
C GLY A 499 -33.29 11.31 -6.07
N SER A 500 -34.04 10.50 -6.81
CA SER A 500 -34.66 9.27 -6.30
C SER A 500 -33.97 7.97 -6.70
N ARG A 501 -33.12 8.00 -7.73
CA ARG A 501 -32.47 6.79 -8.29
C ARG A 501 -30.96 6.79 -8.10
N THR A 502 -30.33 5.63 -7.97
CA THR A 502 -28.86 5.44 -8.05
C THR A 502 -28.56 4.35 -9.06
N ASP A 503 -27.70 4.59 -10.05
CA ASP A 503 -27.28 3.55 -11.00
C ASP A 503 -25.91 2.96 -10.62
N ILE A 504 -25.01 3.83 -10.15
CA ILE A 504 -23.64 3.47 -9.83
C ILE A 504 -23.28 4.02 -8.45
N THR A 505 -22.57 3.23 -7.66
CA THR A 505 -22.13 3.68 -6.33
C THR A 505 -20.66 3.41 -6.08
N TYR A 506 -20.00 4.27 -5.29
CA TYR A 506 -18.59 4.12 -4.91
C TYR A 506 -18.46 3.89 -3.41
N TYR A 507 -17.68 2.87 -3.03
CA TYR A 507 -17.40 2.54 -1.64
C TYR A 507 -15.92 2.69 -1.30
N SER A 508 -15.67 3.15 -0.07
CA SER A 508 -14.37 2.99 0.56
C SER A 508 -14.13 1.50 0.85
N GLY A 509 -12.87 1.10 1.03
CA GLY A 509 -12.59 -0.30 1.35
C GLY A 509 -13.14 -0.75 2.71
N GLN A 510 -13.30 0.17 3.67
CA GLN A 510 -13.91 -0.11 4.96
C GLN A 510 -15.42 -0.34 4.82
N ASP A 511 -16.12 0.58 4.12
CA ASP A 511 -17.57 0.50 3.94
C ASP A 511 -17.97 -0.72 3.10
N LEU A 512 -17.19 -1.09 2.08
CA LEU A 512 -17.50 -2.23 1.21
C LEU A 512 -17.62 -3.53 2.01
N THR A 513 -16.67 -3.79 2.91
CA THR A 513 -16.64 -5.03 3.68
C THR A 513 -17.76 -5.06 4.72
N SER A 514 -18.03 -3.94 5.41
CA SER A 514 -19.06 -3.90 6.46
C SER A 514 -20.48 -3.88 5.92
N LEU A 515 -20.70 -3.34 4.72
CA LEU A 515 -22.02 -3.22 4.09
C LEU A 515 -22.23 -4.24 2.97
N PHE A 516 -21.36 -5.25 2.84
CA PHE A 516 -21.34 -6.14 1.68
C PHE A 516 -22.69 -6.80 1.40
N GLU A 517 -23.34 -7.36 2.43
CA GLU A 517 -24.63 -8.06 2.28
C GLU A 517 -25.74 -7.10 1.81
N THR A 518 -25.80 -5.89 2.37
CA THR A 518 -26.75 -4.84 1.95
C THR A 518 -26.50 -4.42 0.51
N ILE A 519 -25.24 -4.27 0.11
CA ILE A 519 -24.84 -3.92 -1.26
C ILE A 519 -25.23 -5.04 -2.24
N SER A 520 -24.95 -6.30 -1.89
CA SER A 520 -25.29 -7.46 -2.73
C SER A 520 -26.79 -7.54 -2.97
N GLY A 521 -27.59 -7.40 -1.90
CA GLY A 521 -29.05 -7.40 -2.00
C GLY A 521 -29.59 -6.30 -2.92
N ALA A 522 -29.06 -5.08 -2.82
CA ALA A 522 -29.45 -3.96 -3.68
C ALA A 522 -29.04 -4.19 -5.16
N ALA A 523 -27.85 -4.73 -5.40
CA ALA A 523 -27.40 -5.05 -6.75
C ALA A 523 -28.21 -6.19 -7.39
N GLU A 524 -28.54 -7.23 -6.62
CA GLU A 524 -29.37 -8.35 -7.05
C GLU A 524 -30.83 -7.95 -7.31
N ALA A 525 -31.36 -7.00 -6.55
CA ALA A 525 -32.68 -6.40 -6.79
C ALA A 525 -32.71 -5.50 -8.05
N GLY A 526 -31.55 -5.13 -8.59
CA GLY A 526 -31.44 -4.22 -9.73
C GLY A 526 -31.52 -2.73 -9.35
N ASP A 527 -31.51 -2.42 -8.04
CA ASP A 527 -31.48 -1.04 -7.54
C ASP A 527 -30.16 -0.35 -7.86
N ILE A 528 -29.08 -1.13 -8.04
CA ILE A 528 -27.74 -0.65 -8.39
C ILE A 528 -27.21 -1.52 -9.53
N LYS A 529 -26.65 -0.89 -10.56
CA LYS A 529 -26.09 -1.59 -11.72
C LYS A 529 -24.61 -1.89 -11.57
N VAL A 530 -23.84 -0.98 -10.97
CA VAL A 530 -22.40 -1.14 -10.72
C VAL A 530 -22.02 -0.60 -9.34
N VAL A 531 -21.26 -1.40 -8.60
CA VAL A 531 -20.61 -1.01 -7.35
C VAL A 531 -19.11 -0.87 -7.61
N ASN A 532 -18.58 0.31 -7.37
CA ASN A 532 -17.16 0.62 -7.52
C ASN A 532 -16.42 0.59 -6.19
N ALA A 533 -15.40 -0.24 -6.09
CA ALA A 533 -14.52 -0.37 -4.95
C ALA A 533 -13.12 0.18 -5.23
N ARG A 534 -12.38 0.50 -4.17
CA ARG A 534 -10.98 0.95 -4.25
C ARG A 534 -10.06 -0.16 -4.79
N PRO A 535 -8.99 0.16 -5.55
CA PRO A 535 -8.01 -0.81 -6.03
C PRO A 535 -7.46 -1.74 -4.94
N PHE A 536 -7.19 -1.20 -3.75
CA PHE A 536 -6.63 -1.97 -2.64
C PHE A 536 -7.62 -3.01 -2.06
N SER A 537 -8.92 -2.90 -2.36
CA SER A 537 -9.93 -3.90 -1.98
C SER A 537 -9.96 -5.09 -2.93
N HIS A 538 -9.27 -5.03 -4.08
CA HIS A 538 -9.31 -6.08 -5.11
C HIS A 538 -8.89 -7.44 -4.56
N ALA A 539 -7.76 -7.53 -3.86
CA ALA A 539 -7.25 -8.80 -3.32
C ALA A 539 -8.26 -9.50 -2.38
N ALA A 540 -9.04 -8.73 -1.63
CA ALA A 540 -10.00 -9.27 -0.66
C ALA A 540 -11.33 -9.71 -1.28
N HIS A 541 -11.70 -9.23 -2.47
CA HIS A 541 -13.06 -9.38 -2.99
C HIS A 541 -13.14 -9.87 -4.45
N ALA A 542 -12.06 -9.81 -5.23
CA ALA A 542 -12.08 -10.17 -6.64
C ALA A 542 -12.40 -11.66 -6.91
N HIS A 543 -12.05 -12.55 -5.99
CA HIS A 543 -12.34 -13.99 -6.09
C HIS A 543 -13.84 -14.30 -6.11
N ARG A 544 -14.70 -13.36 -5.66
CA ARG A 544 -16.16 -13.52 -5.66
C ARG A 544 -16.76 -13.47 -7.08
N ASN A 545 -16.03 -12.91 -8.05
CA ASN A 545 -16.41 -12.83 -9.46
C ASN A 545 -17.86 -12.34 -9.70
N LEU A 546 -18.23 -11.24 -9.03
CA LEU A 546 -19.59 -10.69 -9.09
C LEU A 546 -19.71 -9.70 -10.24
N GLU A 547 -20.66 -9.92 -11.15
CA GLU A 547 -20.81 -9.12 -12.38
C GLU A 547 -21.10 -7.65 -12.14
N TRP A 548 -21.65 -7.29 -10.98
CA TRP A 548 -21.95 -5.91 -10.57
C TRP A 548 -20.81 -5.24 -9.80
N LEU A 549 -19.80 -5.99 -9.33
CA LEU A 549 -18.69 -5.46 -8.54
C LEU A 549 -17.51 -5.11 -9.44
N ARG A 550 -17.19 -3.83 -9.50
CA ARG A 550 -16.02 -3.28 -10.20
C ARG A 550 -15.02 -2.75 -9.18
N PHE A 551 -13.73 -2.89 -9.49
CA PHE A 551 -12.68 -2.13 -8.83
C PHE A 551 -12.20 -1.07 -9.79
N TYR A 552 -12.34 0.21 -9.42
CA TYR A 552 -11.86 1.25 -10.33
C TYR A 552 -10.34 1.11 -10.47
N ARG A 553 -9.84 1.38 -11.68
CA ARG A 553 -8.50 0.94 -12.06
C ARG A 553 -7.41 1.72 -11.36
N GLN A 554 -7.52 3.04 -11.33
CA GLN A 554 -6.39 3.91 -11.04
C GLN A 554 -6.81 5.21 -10.37
N ASP A 555 -5.89 5.78 -9.61
CA ASP A 555 -6.01 7.11 -9.02
C ASP A 555 -5.16 8.12 -9.81
N PHE A 556 -5.48 9.40 -9.65
CA PHE A 556 -4.66 10.49 -10.17
C PHE A 556 -3.28 10.50 -9.47
N SER A 557 -2.20 10.45 -10.26
CA SER A 557 -0.86 10.15 -9.73
C SER A 557 -0.06 11.39 -9.32
N LEU A 558 -0.51 12.60 -9.69
CA LEU A 558 0.25 13.83 -9.50
C LEU A 558 -0.17 14.66 -8.28
N CYS A 559 -0.96 14.11 -7.35
CA CYS A 559 -1.20 14.72 -6.03
C CYS A 559 0.13 14.91 -5.29
N PHE A 560 0.52 16.16 -4.95
CA PHE A 560 1.76 16.44 -4.22
C PHE A 560 1.79 15.80 -2.83
N HIS A 561 0.69 15.98 -2.10
CA HIS A 561 0.40 15.38 -0.82
C HIS A 561 -0.85 14.49 -0.96
N GLY A 562 -0.83 13.30 -0.35
CA GLY A 562 -2.01 12.46 -0.31
C GLY A 562 -2.47 11.87 -1.65
N GLY A 563 -3.78 11.74 -1.83
CA GLY A 563 -4.47 11.37 -3.07
C GLY A 563 -5.81 12.09 -3.18
N SER A 564 -6.57 11.93 -4.27
CA SER A 564 -7.84 12.64 -4.46
C SER A 564 -8.94 12.22 -3.46
N LEU A 565 -9.81 13.17 -3.10
CA LEU A 565 -11.05 13.01 -2.37
C LEU A 565 -12.11 12.32 -3.23
N GLY A 566 -13.23 11.96 -2.60
CA GLY A 566 -14.27 11.11 -3.19
C GLY A 566 -14.79 11.64 -4.53
N ILE A 567 -15.30 12.87 -4.57
CA ILE A 567 -15.93 13.45 -5.76
C ILE A 567 -14.94 13.55 -6.93
N GLN A 568 -13.75 14.10 -6.68
CA GLN A 568 -12.71 14.27 -7.68
C GLN A 568 -12.23 12.91 -8.23
N ARG A 569 -12.08 11.91 -7.35
CA ARG A 569 -11.74 10.54 -7.76
C ARG A 569 -12.83 9.91 -8.63
N MET A 570 -14.10 10.08 -8.25
CA MET A 570 -15.24 9.56 -9.02
C MET A 570 -15.29 10.22 -10.41
N ALA A 571 -15.17 11.54 -10.49
CA ALA A 571 -15.14 12.25 -11.77
C ALA A 571 -13.97 11.77 -12.66
N TYR A 572 -12.78 11.60 -12.08
CA TYR A 572 -11.61 11.06 -12.78
C TYR A 572 -11.82 9.62 -13.31
N ASP A 573 -12.44 8.74 -12.51
CA ASP A 573 -12.76 7.37 -12.93
C ASP A 573 -13.89 7.30 -13.96
N LEU A 574 -14.88 8.19 -13.90
CA LEU A 574 -15.95 8.24 -14.89
C LEU A 574 -15.44 8.74 -16.24
N LEU A 575 -14.54 9.72 -16.24
CA LEU A 575 -14.01 10.36 -17.45
C LEU A 575 -13.35 9.36 -18.43
N GLN A 576 -12.71 8.30 -17.94
CA GLN A 576 -12.07 7.29 -18.81
C GLN A 576 -13.04 6.49 -19.69
N PHE A 577 -14.35 6.60 -19.45
CA PHE A 577 -15.39 5.94 -20.24
C PHE A 577 -16.04 6.87 -21.27
N GLN A 578 -15.49 8.07 -21.46
CA GLN A 578 -15.95 9.04 -22.47
C GLN A 578 -17.44 9.40 -22.34
N PRO A 579 -17.90 9.90 -21.17
CA PRO A 579 -19.24 10.46 -21.05
C PRO A 579 -19.41 11.68 -21.97
N GLU A 580 -20.66 12.01 -22.26
CA GLU A 580 -21.00 13.30 -22.87
C GLU A 580 -20.78 14.43 -21.85
N GLU A 581 -21.22 14.20 -20.62
CA GLU A 581 -21.12 15.15 -19.52
C GLU A 581 -21.01 14.41 -18.18
N ILE A 582 -20.23 14.94 -17.24
CA ILE A 582 -20.27 14.59 -15.82
C ILE A 582 -20.64 15.85 -15.04
N CYS A 583 -21.89 15.97 -14.62
CA CYS A 583 -22.34 17.12 -13.83
C CYS A 583 -22.28 16.80 -12.34
N VAL A 584 -21.57 17.63 -11.58
CA VAL A 584 -21.48 17.50 -10.12
C VAL A 584 -22.61 18.26 -9.42
N PHE A 585 -23.28 17.55 -8.52
CA PHE A 585 -24.37 18.06 -7.68
C PHE A 585 -24.04 17.87 -6.20
N ASN A 586 -24.65 18.68 -5.33
CA ASN A 586 -24.67 18.50 -3.87
C ASN A 586 -23.28 18.26 -3.26
N SER A 587 -22.28 18.99 -3.75
CA SER A 587 -20.90 18.95 -3.27
C SER A 587 -20.41 20.37 -3.09
N ASP A 588 -20.32 20.83 -1.85
CA ASP A 588 -19.79 22.15 -1.49
C ASP A 588 -18.27 22.18 -1.35
N LEU A 589 -17.60 21.03 -1.58
CA LEU A 589 -16.16 20.84 -1.43
C LEU A 589 -15.65 21.33 -0.07
N TYR A 590 -16.42 21.11 1.01
CA TYR A 590 -16.11 21.49 2.39
C TYR A 590 -16.14 22.99 2.70
N THR A 591 -16.87 23.77 1.90
CA THR A 591 -17.10 25.21 2.15
C THR A 591 -18.43 25.54 2.84
N GLY A 592 -19.30 24.56 3.06
CA GLY A 592 -20.57 24.73 3.77
C GLY A 592 -20.44 24.61 5.28
N ASN A 593 -21.56 24.49 6.00
CA ASN A 593 -21.59 24.46 7.48
C ASN A 593 -21.60 23.04 8.07
N SER A 594 -21.73 22.02 7.22
CA SER A 594 -21.73 20.62 7.63
C SER A 594 -21.05 19.79 6.54
N MET A 595 -20.28 18.77 6.93
CA MET A 595 -19.63 17.92 5.94
C MET A 595 -20.59 17.10 5.10
N PHE A 596 -21.65 16.59 5.73
CA PHE A 596 -22.62 15.71 5.11
C PHE A 596 -24.02 16.09 5.58
N THR A 597 -25.02 15.84 4.75
CA THR A 597 -26.43 15.90 5.14
C THR A 597 -26.69 14.97 6.33
N THR A 598 -27.50 15.44 7.27
CA THR A 598 -27.92 14.68 8.45
C THR A 598 -28.48 13.30 8.04
N GLY A 599 -28.05 12.24 8.73
CA GLY A 599 -28.43 10.86 8.42
C GLY A 599 -27.52 10.16 7.42
N TRP A 600 -26.58 10.85 6.77
CA TRP A 600 -25.65 10.21 5.83
C TRP A 600 -24.62 9.29 6.49
N ARG A 601 -23.95 9.78 7.53
CA ARG A 601 -22.95 9.03 8.30
C ARG A 601 -22.94 9.53 9.74
N GLU A 602 -22.79 8.62 10.69
CA GLU A 602 -22.63 8.96 12.11
C GLU A 602 -21.18 9.31 12.46
N GLY A 603 -20.98 10.13 13.49
CA GLY A 603 -19.65 10.45 14.00
C GLY A 603 -18.86 11.42 13.12
N ASN A 604 -19.47 12.56 12.76
CA ASN A 604 -18.93 13.50 11.79
C ASN A 604 -18.04 14.62 12.35
N THR A 605 -17.48 14.44 13.54
CA THR A 605 -16.68 15.50 14.19
C THR A 605 -15.21 15.35 13.85
N PHE A 606 -14.55 16.44 13.52
CA PHE A 606 -13.11 16.51 13.41
C PHE A 606 -12.46 16.36 14.80
N GLY A 607 -11.27 15.74 14.90
CA GLY A 607 -10.58 15.58 16.18
C GLY A 607 -10.15 14.14 16.51
N PRO A 608 -9.73 13.86 17.76
CA PRO A 608 -9.09 12.60 18.12
C PRO A 608 -9.93 11.37 17.73
N TYR A 609 -9.28 10.38 17.12
CA TYR A 609 -9.87 9.13 16.64
C TYR A 609 -10.94 9.28 15.54
N SER A 610 -11.09 10.47 14.97
CA SER A 610 -12.03 10.70 13.88
C SER A 610 -11.46 10.21 12.55
N HIS A 611 -12.26 9.43 11.83
CA HIS A 611 -11.96 9.00 10.46
C HIS A 611 -11.90 10.18 9.47
N ILE A 612 -12.46 11.33 9.85
CA ILE A 612 -12.53 12.54 9.02
C ILE A 612 -11.22 13.29 8.99
N ASN A 613 -10.36 13.06 9.99
CA ASN A 613 -9.00 13.57 10.01
C ASN A 613 -8.25 13.25 8.70
N ASP A 614 -8.64 12.19 8.00
CA ASP A 614 -8.10 11.86 6.68
C ASP A 614 -8.19 13.00 5.67
N ILE A 615 -9.22 13.85 5.71
CA ILE A 615 -9.38 15.02 4.82
C ILE A 615 -8.22 16.02 4.97
N VAL A 616 -7.58 16.06 6.14
CA VAL A 616 -6.41 16.91 6.36
C VAL A 616 -5.10 16.12 6.31
N VAL A 617 -5.11 14.88 6.80
CA VAL A 617 -3.87 14.10 6.92
C VAL A 617 -3.45 13.40 5.61
N SER A 618 -4.41 13.09 4.75
CA SER A 618 -4.21 12.32 3.51
C SER A 618 -4.68 13.03 2.24
N HIS A 619 -5.14 14.27 2.36
CA HIS A 619 -5.73 15.02 1.25
C HIS A 619 -5.20 16.46 1.24
N ASP A 620 -5.27 17.09 0.08
CA ASP A 620 -4.85 18.47 -0.14
C ASP A 620 -5.99 19.22 -0.81
N VAL A 621 -6.90 19.77 0.01
CA VAL A 621 -8.14 20.34 -0.52
C VAL A 621 -7.90 21.44 -1.55
N LYS A 622 -6.82 22.23 -1.43
CA LYS A 622 -6.47 23.27 -2.43
C LYS A 622 -6.05 22.66 -3.76
N SER A 623 -5.15 21.68 -3.74
CA SER A 623 -4.67 21.01 -4.95
C SER A 623 -5.77 20.22 -5.64
N GLU A 624 -6.63 19.59 -4.86
CA GLU A 624 -7.74 18.81 -5.37
C GLU A 624 -8.86 19.68 -5.92
N PHE A 625 -9.08 20.87 -5.34
CA PHE A 625 -9.92 21.90 -5.93
C PHE A 625 -9.37 22.36 -7.29
N ARG A 626 -8.05 22.63 -7.38
CA ARG A 626 -7.41 22.94 -8.67
C ARG A 626 -7.56 21.81 -9.68
N PHE A 627 -7.39 20.56 -9.25
CA PHE A 627 -7.61 19.40 -10.11
C PHE A 627 -9.07 19.33 -10.59
N MET A 628 -10.04 19.59 -9.73
CA MET A 628 -11.45 19.64 -10.13
C MET A 628 -11.71 20.75 -11.18
N LYS A 629 -11.09 21.93 -11.02
CA LYS A 629 -11.14 22.99 -12.05
C LYS A 629 -10.47 22.55 -13.35
N ALA A 630 -9.36 21.82 -13.30
CA ALA A 630 -8.72 21.27 -14.50
C ALA A 630 -9.63 20.25 -15.22
N LEU A 631 -10.35 19.40 -14.45
CA LEU A 631 -11.37 18.52 -15.01
C LEU A 631 -12.51 19.31 -15.67
N MET A 632 -12.97 20.42 -15.08
CA MET A 632 -13.95 21.29 -15.73
C MET A 632 -13.42 21.95 -17.00
N GLY A 633 -12.12 22.28 -17.02
CA GLY A 633 -11.43 22.83 -18.19
C GLY A 633 -11.45 21.91 -19.42
N THR A 634 -11.76 20.61 -19.24
CA THR A 634 -11.96 19.67 -20.35
C THR A 634 -13.25 19.91 -21.12
N GLY A 635 -14.21 20.64 -20.54
CA GLY A 635 -15.57 20.81 -21.06
C GLY A 635 -16.50 19.60 -20.87
N ILE A 636 -16.00 18.47 -20.34
CA ILE A 636 -16.79 17.27 -20.08
C ILE A 636 -17.35 17.29 -18.65
N VAL A 637 -16.63 17.87 -17.70
CA VAL A 637 -17.06 17.96 -16.29
C VAL A 637 -17.70 19.32 -16.05
N THR A 638 -18.91 19.31 -15.50
CA THR A 638 -19.69 20.51 -15.19
C THR A 638 -20.16 20.45 -13.73
N ALA A 639 -20.82 21.50 -13.26
CA ALA A 639 -21.39 21.55 -11.92
C ALA A 639 -22.69 22.37 -11.91
N GLN A 640 -23.55 22.10 -10.92
CA GLN A 640 -24.82 22.78 -10.72
C GLN A 640 -25.02 23.15 -9.24
N GLY A 641 -25.90 24.14 -8.99
CA GLY A 641 -26.22 24.60 -7.64
C GLY A 641 -25.00 25.09 -6.87
N ARG A 642 -24.92 24.77 -5.58
CA ARG A 642 -23.81 25.16 -4.72
C ARG A 642 -22.45 24.67 -5.22
N ALA A 643 -22.40 23.52 -5.89
CA ALA A 643 -21.15 23.01 -6.45
C ALA A 643 -20.58 23.95 -7.53
N ALA A 644 -21.45 24.52 -8.37
CA ALA A 644 -21.05 25.49 -9.39
C ALA A 644 -20.50 26.77 -8.75
N GLU A 645 -21.22 27.33 -7.78
CA GLU A 645 -20.80 28.55 -7.05
C GLU A 645 -19.40 28.40 -6.43
N VAL A 646 -19.12 27.24 -5.83
CA VAL A 646 -17.81 26.97 -5.21
C VAL A 646 -16.73 26.83 -6.27
N LEU A 647 -17.03 26.15 -7.39
CA LEU A 647 -16.05 25.92 -8.46
C LEU A 647 -15.75 27.16 -9.32
N GLU A 648 -16.59 28.20 -9.27
CA GLU A 648 -16.31 29.52 -9.85
C GLU A 648 -15.18 30.25 -9.09
N GLN A 649 -14.98 29.98 -7.80
CA GLN A 649 -13.99 30.65 -6.96
C GLN A 649 -12.55 30.41 -7.44
N THR A 650 -11.67 31.38 -7.16
CA THR A 650 -10.23 31.16 -7.24
C THR A 650 -9.76 30.19 -6.14
N PRO A 651 -8.62 29.50 -6.30
CA PRO A 651 -8.08 28.63 -5.25
C PRO A 651 -7.87 29.34 -3.91
N GLU A 652 -7.54 30.63 -3.92
CA GLU A 652 -7.34 31.45 -2.72
C GLU A 652 -8.65 31.89 -2.06
N GLU A 653 -9.71 32.13 -2.83
CA GLU A 653 -11.06 32.33 -2.30
C GLU A 653 -11.62 31.04 -1.70
N TYR A 654 -11.43 29.92 -2.39
CA TYR A 654 -11.84 28.60 -1.92
C TYR A 654 -11.20 28.25 -0.56
N VAL A 655 -9.88 28.42 -0.43
CA VAL A 655 -9.20 28.13 0.84
C VAL A 655 -9.74 29.00 1.98
N ARG A 656 -9.97 30.29 1.74
CA ARG A 656 -10.59 31.19 2.74
C ARG A 656 -11.99 30.72 3.12
N ALA A 657 -12.79 30.31 2.13
CA ALA A 657 -14.13 29.77 2.38
C ALA A 657 -14.09 28.49 3.24
N VAL A 658 -13.11 27.59 3.02
CA VAL A 658 -12.90 26.40 3.86
C VAL A 658 -12.49 26.80 5.30
N GLU A 659 -11.60 27.78 5.44
CA GLU A 659 -11.18 28.30 6.75
C GLU A 659 -12.36 28.90 7.52
N ASP A 660 -13.18 29.72 6.86
CA ASP A 660 -14.32 30.42 7.44
C ASP A 660 -15.45 29.46 7.85
N ALA A 661 -15.77 28.50 6.97
CA ALA A 661 -16.78 27.47 7.18
C ALA A 661 -16.60 26.69 8.49
N GLY A 662 -15.35 26.42 8.87
CA GLY A 662 -15.04 25.75 10.14
C GLY A 662 -15.42 24.27 10.20
N VAL A 663 -15.83 23.68 9.07
CA VAL A 663 -16.27 22.29 9.00
C VAL A 663 -15.13 21.29 9.22
N LEU A 664 -13.90 21.67 8.88
CA LEU A 664 -12.70 20.84 9.03
C LEU A 664 -11.90 21.16 10.31
N CYS A 665 -12.59 21.53 11.40
CA CYS A 665 -11.98 22.19 12.56
C CYS A 665 -12.51 21.66 13.89
#